data_AF-A0A832NKZ2-F1
#
_entry.id   AF-A0A832NKZ2-F1
#
_cell.length_a   1.000
_cell.length_b   1.000
_cell.length_c   1.000
_cell.angle_alpha   90.00
_cell.angle_beta   90.00
_cell.angle_gamma   90.00
#
_symmetry.space_group_name_H-M   'P 1'
#
loop_
_entity.id
_entity.type
_entity.pdbx_description
1 polymer ?
#
loop_
_entity_poly.entity_id
_entity_poly.type
_entity_poly.pdbx_seq_one_letter_code
_entity_poly.pdbx_strand_id
1 'polypeptide(L)'
;MGSNSFTGPLIISRMTVDAENPWALGTTAEGTTVDPTGRLWIYSTGITNETLILKTGARLAAQHNCVWSGPISLDGNAFIQAYPDPNVFEVVGTISGVGGFTKFDTGVLRLSGASANTYAGDTYLNMGRLELNKANAIRYGRLVIGDGWGGNDADVVRELVNEGIYGGGGGATVVIRSSGLLDLNGRSDYLGPIEFDGGSLATGASGLLSLAPPVTNYRTDSTNGNGVITGQMQISSSSSFVISNDLEIYATIAGSGSLSKSGNGNLYLLASNSFSGLTVIEDGMIWAFSPWSLGTTAGGTIVSNGASLVLQGHFGITNESLTLNGPGENSGYGALDSETVGTNLWTGPITLNAPDCTIVPYQPDSVLRILGQISGSGGFTQFGSGALYLEGSSANSYTGPTWVQYGRLFLAQSSTPTIPGSGLTIGDGVGNPDSAVVRELAPFQIGSIPVTLNKDGLLDLNGFNDTLGTQLTFNGGDVQTSSGTLSLLNGNTVVVNEDGSRIYGNLSVGSSTSTWSGADFKLLSCYATIHGSAAITKTGGSYLSFYGSNAFSGPLRIEGGLVFVGNDHGLGQTNGGTSVISPGRLGLVNGITIEEEAVSVTGPSSLSQIFGNSASNTLAGPVSITNEVRVGVESSGTLNLAGPISGPGALHKIDTGALMLSGSSANTYAGQTRVSAGSLLLNKSGVFDGAIAGDLIIGDGRSDCFHPGGNHLSQIRSCARPNGCGRQ
;
A
#
# COMPACT_ATOMS: atom_id res chain seq x y z
N MET A 1 -32.47 66.50 -13.00
CA MET A 1 -31.63 67.69 -12.69
C MET A 1 -32.29 68.65 -11.69
N GLY A 2 -33.55 69.05 -11.85
CA GLY A 2 -34.24 69.92 -10.89
C GLY A 2 -34.79 69.19 -9.65
N SER A 3 -35.14 69.95 -8.61
CA SER A 3 -35.96 69.47 -7.50
C SER A 3 -37.43 69.49 -7.91
N ASN A 4 -38.06 68.32 -7.93
CA ASN A 4 -39.46 68.17 -8.34
C ASN A 4 -40.38 68.11 -7.12
N SER A 5 -41.65 68.49 -7.28
CA SER A 5 -42.63 68.57 -6.17
C SER A 5 -43.95 67.84 -6.47
N PHE A 6 -43.96 66.90 -7.41
CA PHE A 6 -45.14 66.06 -7.63
C PHE A 6 -45.29 65.06 -6.47
N THR A 7 -46.54 64.72 -6.15
CA THR A 7 -46.91 63.96 -4.94
C THR A 7 -47.46 62.56 -5.23
N GLY A 8 -47.92 62.31 -6.46
CA GLY A 8 -48.43 61.00 -6.89
C GLY A 8 -47.30 59.99 -7.18
N PRO A 9 -47.66 58.73 -7.47
CA PRO A 9 -46.68 57.67 -7.71
C PRO A 9 -45.92 57.91 -9.02
N LEU A 10 -44.63 57.63 -9.02
CA LEU A 10 -43.80 57.67 -10.23
C LEU A 10 -43.65 56.27 -10.81
N ILE A 11 -44.05 56.06 -12.06
CA ILE A 11 -43.86 54.77 -12.75
C ILE A 11 -42.91 54.98 -13.93
N ILE A 12 -41.80 54.24 -13.94
CA ILE A 12 -40.78 54.31 -14.98
C ILE A 12 -40.89 53.06 -15.86
N SER A 13 -41.26 53.25 -17.12
CA SER A 13 -41.48 52.16 -18.08
C SER A 13 -40.96 52.53 -19.47
N ARG A 14 -40.32 51.59 -20.16
CA ARG A 14 -39.77 51.73 -21.53
C ARG A 14 -38.80 52.91 -21.72
N MET A 15 -38.25 53.46 -20.64
CA MET A 15 -37.35 54.61 -20.67
C MET A 15 -36.36 54.59 -19.51
N THR A 16 -35.34 55.45 -19.59
CA THR A 16 -34.44 55.77 -18.48
C THR A 16 -34.83 57.12 -17.87
N VAL A 17 -34.87 57.20 -16.54
CA VAL A 17 -35.04 58.45 -15.80
C VAL A 17 -33.80 58.72 -14.98
N ASP A 18 -33.20 59.89 -15.19
CA ASP A 18 -31.96 60.31 -14.53
C ASP A 18 -32.25 61.24 -13.33
N ALA A 19 -31.89 60.77 -12.15
CA ALA A 19 -31.98 61.47 -10.88
C ALA A 19 -30.59 61.97 -10.45
N GLU A 20 -30.36 63.27 -10.63
CA GLU A 20 -29.08 63.95 -10.29
C GLU A 20 -29.21 64.92 -9.11
N ASN A 21 -30.36 64.93 -8.46
CA ASN A 21 -30.68 65.82 -7.35
C ASN A 21 -31.44 65.03 -6.27
N PRO A 22 -31.25 65.31 -4.96
CA PRO A 22 -31.91 64.55 -3.89
C PRO A 22 -33.44 64.52 -3.96
N TRP A 23 -34.04 65.53 -4.56
CA TRP A 23 -35.49 65.67 -4.73
C TRP A 23 -35.94 65.48 -6.18
N ALA A 24 -35.12 64.83 -7.02
CA ALA A 24 -35.44 64.62 -8.43
C ALA A 24 -36.68 63.73 -8.63
N LEU A 25 -37.00 62.86 -7.67
CA LEU A 25 -38.14 61.95 -7.76
C LEU A 25 -39.44 62.51 -7.15
N GLY A 26 -39.46 63.78 -6.73
CA GLY A 26 -40.64 64.39 -6.14
C GLY A 26 -40.73 64.19 -4.62
N THR A 27 -41.92 64.45 -4.07
CA THR A 27 -42.26 64.22 -2.67
C THR A 27 -43.20 63.02 -2.56
N THR A 28 -42.96 61.96 -3.34
CA THR A 28 -43.96 60.92 -3.53
C THR A 28 -44.18 60.14 -2.23
N ALA A 29 -45.39 60.26 -1.67
CA ALA A 29 -45.79 59.43 -0.54
C ALA A 29 -46.11 58.00 -0.99
N GLU A 30 -46.40 57.81 -2.28
CA GLU A 30 -46.82 56.56 -2.89
C GLU A 30 -45.68 55.76 -3.56
N GLY A 31 -44.46 56.30 -3.60
CA GLY A 31 -43.29 55.57 -4.10
C GLY A 31 -42.96 55.79 -5.57
N THR A 32 -41.77 55.32 -5.95
CA THR A 32 -41.33 55.11 -7.33
C THR A 32 -41.37 53.62 -7.68
N THR A 33 -41.97 53.26 -8.82
CA THR A 33 -41.98 51.91 -9.39
C THR A 33 -41.22 51.88 -10.71
N VAL A 34 -40.30 50.92 -10.87
CA VAL A 34 -39.59 50.66 -12.13
C VAL A 34 -40.11 49.35 -12.71
N ASP A 35 -40.70 49.45 -13.91
CA ASP A 35 -41.23 48.31 -14.66
C ASP A 35 -40.11 47.47 -15.31
N PRO A 36 -40.42 46.26 -15.84
CA PRO A 36 -39.43 45.37 -16.49
C PRO A 36 -38.61 45.99 -17.62
N THR A 37 -39.12 47.06 -18.25
CA THR A 37 -38.46 47.77 -19.35
C THR A 37 -37.98 49.16 -18.96
N GLY A 38 -38.19 49.53 -17.70
CA GLY A 38 -37.78 50.82 -17.14
C GLY A 38 -36.38 50.76 -16.55
N ARG A 39 -35.76 51.94 -16.47
CA ARG A 39 -34.48 52.14 -15.78
C ARG A 39 -34.52 53.41 -14.95
N LEU A 40 -34.20 53.30 -13.66
CA LEU A 40 -33.89 54.45 -12.82
C LEU A 40 -32.37 54.60 -12.74
N TRP A 41 -31.84 55.76 -13.11
CA TRP A 41 -30.42 56.09 -13.04
C TRP A 41 -30.20 57.19 -12.01
N ILE A 42 -29.33 56.95 -11.03
CA ILE A 42 -28.93 57.91 -10.01
C ILE A 42 -27.52 58.39 -10.34
N TYR A 43 -27.29 59.70 -10.36
CA TYR A 43 -26.00 60.26 -10.72
C TYR A 43 -25.49 61.19 -9.63
N SER A 44 -24.39 60.82 -8.99
CA SER A 44 -23.66 61.63 -8.00
C SER A 44 -24.53 62.31 -6.94
N THR A 45 -25.59 61.64 -6.48
CA THR A 45 -26.59 62.21 -5.54
C THR A 45 -27.14 61.17 -4.57
N GLY A 46 -27.75 61.62 -3.48
CA GLY A 46 -28.48 60.77 -2.52
C GLY A 46 -29.99 61.00 -2.56
N ILE A 47 -30.79 59.94 -2.68
CA ILE A 47 -32.25 59.97 -2.59
C ILE A 47 -32.66 59.46 -1.20
N THR A 48 -33.27 60.32 -0.37
CA THR A 48 -33.46 60.04 1.06
C THR A 48 -34.90 59.84 1.51
N ASN A 49 -35.88 60.20 0.68
CA ASN A 49 -37.30 60.33 1.06
C ASN A 49 -38.24 59.48 0.18
N GLU A 50 -37.73 58.41 -0.45
CA GLU A 50 -38.44 57.70 -1.51
C GLU A 50 -38.47 56.18 -1.30
N THR A 51 -39.63 55.55 -1.52
CA THR A 51 -39.75 54.08 -1.56
C THR A 51 -39.63 53.61 -3.00
N LEU A 52 -38.87 52.54 -3.24
CA LEU A 52 -38.66 51.98 -4.58
C LEU A 52 -39.27 50.59 -4.71
N ILE A 53 -40.04 50.35 -5.77
CA ILE A 53 -40.49 49.03 -6.18
C ILE A 53 -39.79 48.68 -7.49
N LEU A 54 -39.03 47.59 -7.50
CA LEU A 54 -38.39 47.04 -8.70
C LEU A 54 -39.16 45.80 -9.16
N LYS A 55 -39.77 45.85 -10.33
CA LYS A 55 -40.41 44.69 -10.97
C LYS A 55 -39.37 43.75 -11.58
N THR A 56 -39.78 42.53 -11.92
CA THR A 56 -38.92 41.58 -12.65
C THR A 56 -38.29 42.23 -13.89
N GLY A 57 -36.96 42.21 -14.01
CA GLY A 57 -36.21 42.78 -15.13
C GLY A 57 -35.91 44.28 -15.02
N ALA A 58 -36.47 44.96 -14.01
CA ALA A 58 -36.23 46.38 -13.77
C ALA A 58 -34.75 46.67 -13.49
N ARG A 59 -34.29 47.86 -13.89
CA ARG A 59 -32.89 48.29 -13.72
C ARG A 59 -32.80 49.51 -12.80
N LEU A 60 -32.06 49.36 -11.70
CA LEU A 60 -31.59 50.46 -10.87
C LEU A 60 -30.10 50.66 -11.15
N ALA A 61 -29.70 51.85 -11.56
CA ALA A 61 -28.31 52.18 -11.85
C ALA A 61 -27.84 53.36 -11.02
N ALA A 62 -26.59 53.32 -10.60
CA ALA A 62 -25.93 54.41 -9.90
C ALA A 62 -24.56 54.69 -10.55
N GLN A 63 -24.31 55.97 -10.82
CA GLN A 63 -23.04 56.45 -11.34
C GLN A 63 -22.38 57.43 -10.37
N HIS A 64 -21.09 57.21 -10.09
CA HIS A 64 -20.36 57.88 -9.02
C HIS A 64 -20.97 57.61 -7.63
N ASN A 65 -20.54 58.35 -6.61
CA ASN A 65 -21.04 58.14 -5.26
C ASN A 65 -22.53 58.51 -5.18
N CYS A 66 -23.36 57.51 -4.90
CA CYS A 66 -24.81 57.66 -4.79
C CYS A 66 -25.30 57.04 -3.50
N VAL A 67 -26.42 57.53 -2.97
CA VAL A 67 -27.08 56.97 -1.78
C VAL A 67 -28.56 56.74 -2.05
N TRP A 68 -29.10 55.61 -1.62
CA TRP A 68 -30.53 55.36 -1.54
C TRP A 68 -30.92 55.03 -0.09
N SER A 69 -31.66 55.92 0.58
CA SER A 69 -31.98 55.74 2.01
C SER A 69 -33.35 55.13 2.29
N GLY A 70 -34.30 55.24 1.37
CA GLY A 70 -35.64 54.67 1.57
C GLY A 70 -35.70 53.17 1.24
N PRO A 71 -36.79 52.48 1.59
CA PRO A 71 -36.91 51.04 1.37
C PRO A 71 -36.97 50.68 -0.12
N ILE A 72 -36.46 49.50 -0.46
CA ILE A 72 -36.54 48.88 -1.79
C ILE A 72 -37.35 47.58 -1.68
N SER A 73 -38.36 47.41 -2.52
CA SER A 73 -39.15 46.19 -2.65
C SER A 73 -38.89 45.53 -4.00
N LEU A 74 -38.41 44.28 -3.98
CA LEU A 74 -38.15 43.42 -5.13
C LEU A 74 -39.40 42.60 -5.44
N ASP A 75 -40.25 43.10 -6.34
CA ASP A 75 -41.42 42.40 -6.88
C ASP A 75 -41.01 41.56 -8.11
N GLY A 76 -39.97 40.75 -7.89
CA GLY A 76 -39.28 39.97 -8.91
C GLY A 76 -37.79 40.30 -9.02
N ASN A 77 -37.08 39.51 -9.84
CA ASN A 77 -35.63 39.63 -9.96
C ASN A 77 -35.25 40.91 -10.69
N ALA A 78 -34.42 41.75 -10.07
CA ALA A 78 -34.01 43.04 -10.62
C ALA A 78 -32.50 43.11 -10.90
N PHE A 79 -32.08 44.15 -11.59
CA PHE A 79 -30.66 44.43 -11.85
C PHE A 79 -30.24 45.71 -11.13
N ILE A 80 -29.15 45.64 -10.38
CA ILE A 80 -28.54 46.79 -9.70
C ILE A 80 -27.16 47.04 -10.29
N GLN A 81 -27.00 48.17 -10.95
CA GLN A 81 -25.73 48.60 -11.54
C GLN A 81 -25.07 49.63 -10.62
N ALA A 82 -23.80 49.42 -10.27
CA ALA A 82 -22.97 50.47 -9.67
C ALA A 82 -21.72 50.66 -10.52
N TYR A 83 -21.41 51.92 -10.87
CA TYR A 83 -20.36 52.26 -11.81
C TYR A 83 -19.79 53.67 -11.55
N PRO A 84 -18.53 53.96 -11.92
CA PRO A 84 -17.40 53.04 -12.06
C PRO A 84 -16.74 52.77 -10.69
N ASP A 85 -15.89 51.75 -10.62
CA ASP A 85 -14.90 51.62 -9.54
C ASP A 85 -14.06 52.92 -9.40
N PRO A 86 -13.73 53.39 -8.18
CA PRO A 86 -14.04 52.86 -6.85
C PRO A 86 -15.30 53.47 -6.20
N ASN A 87 -16.20 54.04 -7.01
CA ASN A 87 -17.36 54.77 -6.48
C ASN A 87 -18.38 53.82 -5.85
N VAL A 88 -19.06 54.32 -4.82
CA VAL A 88 -19.99 53.54 -4.00
C VAL A 88 -21.42 53.97 -4.28
N PHE A 89 -22.26 53.00 -4.64
CA PHE A 89 -23.70 53.10 -4.48
C PHE A 89 -24.09 52.50 -3.12
N GLU A 90 -24.47 53.36 -2.19
CA GLU A 90 -24.86 52.94 -0.84
C GLU A 90 -26.38 52.84 -0.71
N VAL A 91 -26.89 51.64 -0.43
CA VAL A 91 -28.29 51.38 -0.11
C VAL A 91 -28.42 51.24 1.40
N VAL A 92 -29.01 52.24 2.06
CA VAL A 92 -29.23 52.26 3.52
C VAL A 92 -30.58 51.66 3.88
N GLY A 93 -31.58 51.81 3.01
CA GLY A 93 -32.91 51.27 3.23
C GLY A 93 -32.95 49.73 3.26
N THR A 94 -34.01 49.18 3.84
CA THR A 94 -34.25 47.74 3.80
C THR A 94 -34.61 47.30 2.38
N ILE A 95 -34.04 46.17 1.96
CA ILE A 95 -34.45 45.47 0.75
C ILE A 95 -35.38 44.33 1.17
N SER A 96 -36.59 44.30 0.64
CA SER A 96 -37.62 43.29 0.92
C SER A 96 -38.24 42.78 -0.38
N GLY A 97 -39.14 41.80 -0.31
CA GLY A 97 -39.90 41.30 -1.48
C GLY A 97 -39.61 39.84 -1.81
N VAL A 98 -40.26 39.35 -2.87
CA VAL A 98 -40.15 37.94 -3.29
C VAL A 98 -38.97 37.70 -4.24
N GLY A 99 -38.48 38.74 -4.90
CA GLY A 99 -37.39 38.67 -5.87
C GLY A 99 -35.99 38.76 -5.27
N GLY A 100 -35.01 38.54 -6.14
CA GLY A 100 -33.59 38.76 -5.87
C GLY A 100 -32.99 39.87 -6.73
N PHE A 101 -31.67 40.03 -6.72
CA PHE A 101 -31.01 41.00 -7.60
C PHE A 101 -29.67 40.53 -8.15
N THR A 102 -29.33 41.01 -9.35
CA THR A 102 -28.00 40.85 -9.95
C THR A 102 -27.26 42.18 -9.89
N LYS A 103 -26.12 42.18 -9.19
CA LYS A 103 -25.13 43.26 -9.21
C LYS A 103 -24.17 43.05 -10.37
N PHE A 104 -23.98 44.09 -11.17
CA PHE A 104 -23.02 44.12 -12.28
C PHE A 104 -22.32 45.49 -12.37
N ASP A 105 -21.40 45.60 -13.33
CA ASP A 105 -20.40 46.67 -13.50
C ASP A 105 -19.39 46.84 -12.36
N THR A 106 -18.32 47.58 -12.65
CA THR A 106 -17.11 47.64 -11.83
C THR A 106 -17.27 48.30 -10.46
N GLY A 107 -18.27 49.17 -10.27
CA GLY A 107 -18.44 49.95 -9.04
C GLY A 107 -18.86 49.12 -7.83
N VAL A 108 -18.85 49.78 -6.66
CA VAL A 108 -19.18 49.16 -5.38
C VAL A 108 -20.68 49.33 -5.08
N LEU A 109 -21.38 48.25 -4.78
CA LEU A 109 -22.70 48.32 -4.12
C LEU A 109 -22.48 48.05 -2.63
N ARG A 110 -22.84 48.99 -1.76
CA ARG A 110 -22.77 48.82 -0.30
C ARG A 110 -24.17 48.71 0.28
N LEU A 111 -24.45 47.61 0.98
CA LEU A 111 -25.68 47.41 1.73
C LEU A 111 -25.44 47.85 3.18
N SER A 112 -26.05 48.97 3.57
CA SER A 112 -25.93 49.60 4.88
C SER A 112 -27.28 49.63 5.61
N GLY A 113 -27.30 50.21 6.82
CA GLY A 113 -28.49 50.43 7.63
C GLY A 113 -28.59 49.48 8.82
N ALA A 114 -29.50 49.76 9.75
CA ALA A 114 -29.63 48.97 10.99
C ALA A 114 -30.48 47.71 10.82
N SER A 115 -31.40 47.69 9.85
CA SER A 115 -32.36 46.61 9.66
C SER A 115 -31.89 45.60 8.62
N ALA A 116 -32.02 44.32 8.96
CA ALA A 116 -31.78 43.19 8.07
C ALA A 116 -32.62 43.29 6.79
N ASN A 117 -32.10 42.74 5.70
CA ASN A 117 -32.88 42.57 4.48
C ASN A 117 -33.77 41.32 4.58
N THR A 118 -34.91 41.35 3.90
CA THR A 118 -35.94 40.29 3.97
C THR A 118 -36.41 39.81 2.60
N TYR A 119 -35.70 40.17 1.53
CA TYR A 119 -36.00 39.65 0.20
C TYR A 119 -35.68 38.15 0.11
N ALA A 120 -36.49 37.39 -0.62
CA ALA A 120 -36.41 35.93 -0.65
C ALA A 120 -35.57 35.36 -1.81
N GLY A 121 -35.40 36.12 -2.90
CA GLY A 121 -34.72 35.63 -4.10
C GLY A 121 -33.20 35.72 -4.05
N ASP A 122 -32.56 35.10 -5.04
CA ASP A 122 -31.10 34.99 -5.14
C ASP A 122 -30.39 36.33 -5.38
N THR A 123 -29.18 36.44 -4.85
CA THR A 123 -28.25 37.54 -5.10
C THR A 123 -27.12 37.05 -6.00
N TYR A 124 -26.91 37.70 -7.15
CA TYR A 124 -25.81 37.40 -8.06
C TYR A 124 -24.84 38.59 -8.11
N LEU A 125 -23.54 38.33 -7.96
CA LEU A 125 -22.48 39.31 -8.19
C LEU A 125 -21.68 38.88 -9.42
N ASN A 126 -21.88 39.59 -10.53
CA ASN A 126 -21.22 39.31 -11.81
C ASN A 126 -20.07 40.26 -12.14
N MET A 127 -19.96 41.39 -11.43
CA MET A 127 -18.83 42.30 -11.59
C MET A 127 -18.70 43.24 -10.39
N GLY A 128 -17.45 43.58 -10.05
CA GLY A 128 -17.12 44.60 -9.05
C GLY A 128 -17.27 44.10 -7.62
N ARG A 129 -17.57 45.02 -6.68
CA ARG A 129 -17.63 44.71 -5.25
C ARG A 129 -19.02 44.89 -4.65
N LEU A 130 -19.45 43.93 -3.84
CA LEU A 130 -20.62 44.02 -2.97
C LEU A 130 -20.14 44.10 -1.51
N GLU A 131 -20.37 45.22 -0.83
CA GLU A 131 -19.99 45.42 0.56
C GLU A 131 -21.19 45.22 1.50
N LEU A 132 -21.03 44.35 2.49
CA LEU A 132 -22.04 44.05 3.50
C LEU A 132 -21.71 44.85 4.77
N ASN A 133 -22.38 46.01 4.92
CA ASN A 133 -22.18 46.95 6.02
C ASN A 133 -23.35 46.94 7.01
N LYS A 134 -24.02 45.80 7.12
CA LYS A 134 -25.05 45.51 8.14
C LYS A 134 -25.17 44.01 8.34
N ALA A 135 -25.61 43.62 9.54
CA ALA A 135 -25.89 42.22 9.83
C ALA A 135 -27.08 41.74 8.99
N ASN A 136 -27.02 40.49 8.53
CA ASN A 136 -28.03 39.86 7.68
C ASN A 136 -28.36 40.73 6.44
N ALA A 137 -27.32 41.29 5.83
CA ALA A 137 -27.43 42.00 4.55
C ALA A 137 -27.91 41.04 3.46
N ILE A 138 -27.42 39.80 3.48
CA ILE A 138 -27.90 38.68 2.66
C ILE A 138 -28.47 37.63 3.60
N ARG A 139 -29.73 37.24 3.42
CA ARG A 139 -30.42 36.36 4.39
C ARG A 139 -31.00 35.09 3.79
N TYR A 140 -31.54 35.16 2.59
CA TYR A 140 -32.28 34.08 1.95
C TYR A 140 -31.75 33.84 0.53
N GLY A 141 -32.18 32.74 -0.08
CA GLY A 141 -31.79 32.37 -1.44
C GLY A 141 -30.31 31.98 -1.56
N ARG A 142 -29.78 32.04 -2.78
CA ARG A 142 -28.35 31.85 -3.06
C ARG A 142 -27.64 33.20 -3.11
N LEU A 143 -26.46 33.29 -2.52
CA LEU A 143 -25.47 34.32 -2.83
C LEU A 143 -24.46 33.72 -3.81
N VAL A 144 -24.57 34.09 -5.09
CA VAL A 144 -23.65 33.62 -6.14
C VAL A 144 -22.62 34.69 -6.41
N ILE A 145 -21.36 34.37 -6.13
CA ILE A 145 -20.20 35.25 -6.25
C ILE A 145 -19.40 34.78 -7.47
N GLY A 146 -19.37 35.63 -8.49
CA GLY A 146 -18.64 35.36 -9.71
C GLY A 146 -19.53 34.92 -10.87
N ASP A 147 -19.15 35.36 -12.06
CA ASP A 147 -19.75 34.92 -13.33
C ASP A 147 -18.77 34.11 -14.21
N GLY A 148 -17.55 33.89 -13.73
CA GLY A 148 -16.48 33.17 -14.42
C GLY A 148 -15.62 34.06 -15.33
N TRP A 149 -15.83 35.37 -15.34
CA TRP A 149 -15.06 36.33 -16.13
C TRP A 149 -14.17 37.22 -15.25
N GLY A 150 -13.23 37.93 -15.88
CA GLY A 150 -12.32 38.86 -15.16
C GLY A 150 -11.12 38.21 -14.46
N GLY A 151 -11.12 36.89 -14.30
CA GLY A 151 -10.06 36.13 -13.62
C GLY A 151 -10.31 36.00 -12.12
N ASN A 152 -9.34 35.44 -11.39
CA ASN A 152 -9.47 35.18 -9.95
C ASN A 152 -9.77 36.47 -9.19
N ASP A 153 -10.71 36.38 -8.24
CA ASP A 153 -11.12 37.45 -7.33
C ASP A 153 -11.60 38.74 -8.03
N ALA A 154 -12.08 38.66 -9.28
CA ALA A 154 -12.67 39.79 -10.00
C ALA A 154 -14.03 40.22 -9.41
N ASP A 155 -14.73 39.30 -8.76
CA ASP A 155 -16.05 39.49 -8.16
C ASP A 155 -15.96 39.33 -6.65
N VAL A 156 -16.01 40.45 -5.92
CA VAL A 156 -15.72 40.45 -4.48
C VAL A 156 -16.96 40.75 -3.65
N VAL A 157 -17.39 39.83 -2.80
CA VAL A 157 -18.24 40.16 -1.64
C VAL A 157 -17.32 40.45 -0.47
N ARG A 158 -17.50 41.60 0.18
CA ARG A 158 -16.71 42.00 1.34
C ARG A 158 -17.57 42.34 2.56
N GLU A 159 -17.26 41.75 3.70
CA GLU A 159 -17.89 42.12 4.96
C GLU A 159 -17.22 43.33 5.60
N LEU A 160 -18.04 44.27 6.06
CA LEU A 160 -17.60 45.43 6.84
C LEU A 160 -18.01 45.31 8.31
N VAL A 161 -18.97 44.43 8.61
CA VAL A 161 -19.46 44.07 9.94
C VAL A 161 -19.53 42.54 10.09
N ASN A 162 -19.63 42.04 11.32
CA ASN A 162 -19.89 40.61 11.55
C ASN A 162 -21.31 40.22 11.12
N GLU A 163 -21.50 38.94 10.84
CA GLU A 163 -22.81 38.35 10.49
C GLU A 163 -23.47 39.04 9.29
N GLY A 164 -22.68 39.40 8.27
CA GLY A 164 -23.19 40.02 7.04
C GLY A 164 -24.10 39.09 6.25
N ILE A 165 -23.88 37.78 6.33
CA ILE A 165 -24.62 36.73 5.66
C ILE A 165 -25.26 35.82 6.71
N TYR A 166 -26.55 35.56 6.60
CA TYR A 166 -27.23 34.66 7.54
C TYR A 166 -27.06 33.19 7.12
N GLY A 167 -26.27 32.40 7.84
CA GLY A 167 -26.13 30.94 7.64
C GLY A 167 -26.99 30.03 8.50
N GLY A 168 -27.90 30.60 9.32
CA GLY A 168 -28.86 29.85 10.15
C GLY A 168 -29.80 28.92 9.34
N GLY A 169 -30.65 28.17 10.03
CA GLY A 169 -31.71 27.39 9.37
C GLY A 169 -32.56 28.27 8.46
N GLY A 170 -32.64 27.93 7.17
CA GLY A 170 -33.30 28.74 6.14
C GLY A 170 -32.51 29.97 5.68
N GLY A 171 -31.22 30.04 6.03
CA GLY A 171 -30.27 31.06 5.60
C GLY A 171 -29.80 30.92 4.15
N ALA A 172 -28.92 31.82 3.71
CA ALA A 172 -28.45 31.86 2.34
C ALA A 172 -27.39 30.77 2.08
N THR A 173 -27.50 30.09 0.93
CA THR A 173 -26.43 29.25 0.40
C THR A 173 -25.40 30.14 -0.28
N VAL A 174 -24.13 30.01 0.08
CA VAL A 174 -23.03 30.78 -0.54
C VAL A 174 -22.43 29.95 -1.66
N VAL A 175 -22.34 30.53 -2.85
CA VAL A 175 -21.80 29.88 -4.05
C VAL A 175 -20.67 30.74 -4.57
N ILE A 176 -19.46 30.21 -4.60
CA ILE A 176 -18.25 30.91 -5.03
C ILE A 176 -17.77 30.25 -6.31
N ARG A 177 -17.82 30.98 -7.42
CA ARG A 177 -17.34 30.53 -8.73
C ARG A 177 -15.90 30.97 -8.97
N SER A 178 -15.31 30.51 -10.06
CA SER A 178 -13.89 30.72 -10.41
C SER A 178 -13.39 32.17 -10.38
N SER A 179 -14.25 33.17 -10.63
CA SER A 179 -13.89 34.60 -10.51
C SER A 179 -14.23 35.23 -9.16
N GLY A 180 -14.89 34.49 -8.27
CA GLY A 180 -15.46 34.98 -7.03
C GLY A 180 -14.51 34.92 -5.83
N LEU A 181 -14.57 35.96 -5.01
CA LEU A 181 -13.97 36.04 -3.67
C LEU A 181 -15.04 36.42 -2.64
N LEU A 182 -15.21 35.58 -1.62
CA LEU A 182 -15.84 35.99 -0.36
C LEU A 182 -14.76 36.41 0.63
N ASP A 183 -14.67 37.71 0.90
CA ASP A 183 -13.72 38.33 1.81
C ASP A 183 -14.43 38.77 3.10
N LEU A 184 -14.30 37.99 4.17
CA LEU A 184 -14.82 38.39 5.48
C LEU A 184 -14.02 39.55 6.08
N ASN A 185 -12.85 39.89 5.54
CA ASN A 185 -12.12 41.11 5.89
C ASN A 185 -11.90 41.28 7.41
N GLY A 186 -11.55 40.18 8.08
CA GLY A 186 -11.31 40.15 9.51
C GLY A 186 -12.57 40.08 10.39
N ARG A 187 -13.74 39.86 9.78
CA ARG A 187 -15.04 39.66 10.45
C ARG A 187 -15.35 38.19 10.67
N SER A 188 -16.26 37.96 11.61
CA SER A 188 -16.77 36.62 11.90
C SER A 188 -18.17 36.46 11.35
N ASP A 189 -18.40 35.33 10.67
CA ASP A 189 -19.71 34.98 10.17
C ASP A 189 -19.98 33.47 10.32
N TYR A 190 -21.25 33.14 10.51
CA TYR A 190 -21.80 31.80 10.44
C TYR A 190 -22.45 31.64 9.07
N LEU A 191 -21.75 31.00 8.14
CA LEU A 191 -22.21 30.86 6.76
C LEU A 191 -23.01 29.57 6.57
N GLY A 192 -24.02 29.66 5.70
CA GLY A 192 -24.86 28.53 5.27
C GLY A 192 -24.05 27.50 4.49
N PRO A 193 -24.68 26.48 3.88
CA PRO A 193 -23.99 25.59 2.97
C PRO A 193 -23.15 26.40 1.97
N ILE A 194 -21.90 26.01 1.81
CA ILE A 194 -20.94 26.68 0.92
C ILE A 194 -20.70 25.77 -0.27
N GLU A 195 -20.85 26.31 -1.47
CA GLU A 195 -20.60 25.64 -2.74
C GLU A 195 -19.44 26.34 -3.45
N PHE A 196 -18.40 25.58 -3.80
CA PHE A 196 -17.30 26.04 -4.63
C PHE A 196 -17.40 25.43 -6.04
N ASP A 197 -17.12 26.27 -7.02
CA ASP A 197 -16.89 25.91 -8.43
C ASP A 197 -15.65 26.68 -8.90
N GLY A 198 -14.54 26.44 -8.18
CA GLY A 198 -13.38 27.32 -8.09
C GLY A 198 -13.56 28.42 -7.04
N GLY A 199 -12.79 29.51 -7.16
CA GLY A 199 -12.92 30.70 -6.34
C GLY A 199 -12.38 30.59 -4.91
N SER A 200 -12.46 31.70 -4.17
CA SER A 200 -11.77 31.86 -2.90
C SER A 200 -12.70 32.34 -1.77
N LEU A 201 -12.45 31.85 -0.56
CA LEU A 201 -12.98 32.40 0.69
C LEU A 201 -11.82 32.81 1.58
N ALA A 202 -11.75 34.08 1.95
CA ALA A 202 -10.74 34.63 2.85
C ALA A 202 -11.39 35.21 4.09
N THR A 203 -11.00 34.73 5.27
CA THR A 203 -11.51 35.27 6.54
C THR A 203 -10.72 36.48 7.04
N GLY A 204 -9.50 36.67 6.54
CA GLY A 204 -8.55 37.67 7.06
C GLY A 204 -7.92 37.25 8.39
N ALA A 205 -7.00 38.05 8.92
CA ALA A 205 -6.16 37.66 10.06
C ALA A 205 -6.94 37.46 11.38
N SER A 206 -8.05 38.17 11.57
CA SER A 206 -8.88 38.13 12.78
C SER A 206 -10.29 37.58 12.55
N GLY A 207 -10.62 37.25 11.31
CA GLY A 207 -11.96 36.79 10.97
C GLY A 207 -12.13 35.31 11.26
N LEU A 208 -13.37 34.88 11.43
CA LEU A 208 -13.71 33.51 11.77
C LEU A 208 -14.86 33.04 10.90
N LEU A 209 -14.64 31.99 10.12
CA LEU A 209 -15.69 31.26 9.43
C LEU A 209 -16.24 30.18 10.36
N SER A 210 -17.46 30.32 10.84
CA SER A 210 -18.20 29.22 11.46
C SER A 210 -19.07 28.52 10.41
N LEU A 211 -18.95 27.20 10.27
CA LEU A 211 -19.68 26.48 9.24
C LEU A 211 -21.08 26.04 9.66
N ALA A 212 -22.07 26.31 8.80
CA ALA A 212 -23.26 25.48 8.66
C ALA A 212 -23.00 24.44 7.55
N PRO A 213 -23.00 23.14 7.84
CA PRO A 213 -22.73 22.11 6.84
C PRO A 213 -23.86 22.00 5.79
N PRO A 214 -23.57 21.46 4.59
CA PRO A 214 -22.28 20.97 4.09
C PRO A 214 -21.39 22.04 3.42
N VAL A 215 -20.10 21.76 3.28
CA VAL A 215 -19.22 22.39 2.28
C VAL A 215 -19.15 21.47 1.07
N THR A 216 -19.44 22.00 -0.11
CA THR A 216 -19.41 21.26 -1.37
C THR A 216 -18.41 21.92 -2.31
N ASN A 217 -17.56 21.14 -2.96
CA ASN A 217 -16.67 21.62 -4.02
C ASN A 217 -16.84 20.74 -5.25
N TYR A 218 -17.21 21.36 -6.37
CA TYR A 218 -17.44 20.70 -7.64
C TYR A 218 -16.77 21.48 -8.76
N ARG A 219 -16.86 20.95 -9.98
CA ARG A 219 -16.31 21.58 -11.17
C ARG A 219 -17.31 21.48 -12.31
N THR A 220 -17.89 22.61 -12.68
CA THR A 220 -18.79 22.68 -13.86
C THR A 220 -18.02 22.89 -15.16
N ASP A 221 -16.82 23.51 -15.09
CA ASP A 221 -15.91 23.71 -16.22
C ASP A 221 -14.47 23.29 -15.85
N SER A 222 -13.81 22.61 -16.77
CA SER A 222 -12.39 22.21 -16.71
C SER A 222 -11.39 23.36 -16.56
N THR A 223 -11.80 24.63 -16.66
CA THR A 223 -10.96 25.80 -16.37
C THR A 223 -11.21 26.37 -14.98
N ASN A 224 -12.31 25.99 -14.31
CA ASN A 224 -12.55 26.39 -12.93
C ASN A 224 -11.48 25.67 -12.08
N GLY A 225 -10.65 26.45 -11.39
CA GLY A 225 -9.58 25.93 -10.55
C GLY A 225 -10.11 25.23 -9.29
N ASN A 226 -9.25 25.08 -8.30
CA ASN A 226 -9.62 24.53 -7.00
C ASN A 226 -10.37 25.58 -6.18
N GLY A 227 -11.28 25.14 -5.31
CA GLY A 227 -11.79 26.01 -4.25
C GLY A 227 -10.70 26.26 -3.22
N VAL A 228 -10.64 27.47 -2.66
CA VAL A 228 -9.61 27.85 -1.67
C VAL A 228 -10.25 28.48 -0.44
N ILE A 229 -9.84 28.03 0.75
CA ILE A 229 -10.23 28.63 2.04
C ILE A 229 -8.98 29.09 2.80
N THR A 230 -8.94 30.36 3.22
CA THR A 230 -7.81 30.95 3.96
C THR A 230 -8.23 31.65 5.27
N GLY A 231 -7.30 31.66 6.24
CA GLY A 231 -7.44 32.31 7.55
C GLY A 231 -7.91 31.36 8.67
N GLN A 232 -9.06 31.58 9.31
CA GLN A 232 -9.53 30.77 10.45
C GLN A 232 -10.94 30.25 10.23
N MET A 233 -11.14 28.99 10.58
CA MET A 233 -12.41 28.28 10.44
C MET A 233 -12.75 27.47 11.69
N GLN A 234 -14.04 27.31 11.98
CA GLN A 234 -14.54 26.54 13.11
C GLN A 234 -15.62 25.54 12.69
N ILE A 235 -15.42 24.28 13.11
CA ILE A 235 -16.37 23.16 13.00
C ILE A 235 -16.96 22.92 14.40
N SER A 236 -18.05 23.63 14.72
CA SER A 236 -18.73 23.51 16.03
C SER A 236 -19.56 22.23 16.16
N SER A 237 -20.04 21.70 15.03
CA SER A 237 -20.82 20.48 14.91
C SER A 237 -20.31 19.66 13.73
N SER A 238 -20.60 18.35 13.71
CA SER A 238 -20.25 17.46 12.60
C SER A 238 -20.54 18.09 11.24
N SER A 239 -19.51 18.20 10.40
CA SER A 239 -19.58 18.86 9.12
C SER A 239 -19.08 17.94 8.01
N SER A 240 -19.87 17.88 6.93
CA SER A 240 -19.53 17.13 5.73
C SER A 240 -18.91 18.03 4.66
N PHE A 241 -17.88 17.50 4.03
CA PHE A 241 -17.16 18.05 2.90
C PHE A 241 -17.40 17.12 1.71
N VAL A 242 -18.24 17.54 0.77
CA VAL A 242 -18.59 16.77 -0.43
C VAL A 242 -17.77 17.31 -1.60
N ILE A 243 -16.70 16.61 -1.94
CA ILE A 243 -15.59 17.14 -2.73
C ILE A 243 -15.42 16.26 -3.97
N SER A 244 -15.86 16.73 -5.13
CA SER A 244 -15.70 16.06 -6.44
C SER A 244 -14.68 16.75 -7.36
N ASN A 245 -14.27 17.97 -7.00
CA ASN A 245 -13.07 18.65 -7.47
C ASN A 245 -12.15 18.90 -6.26
N ASP A 246 -10.92 19.35 -6.47
CA ASP A 246 -9.98 19.58 -5.39
C ASP A 246 -10.28 20.85 -4.57
N LEU A 247 -10.22 20.73 -3.23
CA LEU A 247 -10.41 21.83 -2.27
C LEU A 247 -9.15 22.02 -1.41
N GLU A 248 -8.61 23.23 -1.40
CA GLU A 248 -7.43 23.60 -0.63
C GLU A 248 -7.80 24.43 0.60
N ILE A 249 -7.50 23.91 1.79
CA ILE A 249 -7.71 24.62 3.06
C ILE A 249 -6.37 25.01 3.67
N TYR A 250 -6.03 26.29 3.50
CA TYR A 250 -4.91 26.96 4.18
C TYR A 250 -5.34 27.52 5.54
N ALA A 251 -6.65 27.56 5.82
CA ALA A 251 -7.16 28.03 7.09
C ALA A 251 -6.87 27.04 8.23
N THR A 252 -6.61 27.55 9.44
CA THR A 252 -6.63 26.72 10.65
C THR A 252 -8.06 26.36 10.99
N ILE A 253 -8.32 25.08 11.26
CA ILE A 253 -9.64 24.56 11.66
C ILE A 253 -9.64 24.26 13.16
N ALA A 254 -10.61 24.81 13.88
CA ALA A 254 -10.84 24.56 15.31
C ALA A 254 -12.27 24.02 15.57
N GLY A 255 -12.57 23.65 16.82
CA GLY A 255 -13.92 23.26 17.26
C GLY A 255 -14.05 21.79 17.64
N SER A 256 -15.23 21.37 18.11
CA SER A 256 -15.45 20.02 18.64
C SER A 256 -16.15 19.07 17.66
N GLY A 257 -16.64 19.57 16.52
CA GLY A 257 -17.35 18.77 15.54
C GLY A 257 -16.42 17.89 14.71
N SER A 258 -16.98 16.80 14.16
CA SER A 258 -16.27 15.90 13.25
C SER A 258 -16.14 16.48 11.84
N LEU A 259 -15.12 16.06 11.11
CA LEU A 259 -14.93 16.31 9.68
C LEU A 259 -15.20 15.01 8.92
N SER A 260 -16.21 14.98 8.05
CA SER A 260 -16.41 13.86 7.12
C SER A 260 -16.17 14.31 5.68
N LYS A 261 -15.30 13.59 4.97
CA LYS A 261 -14.92 13.87 3.59
C LYS A 261 -15.49 12.79 2.66
N SER A 262 -16.30 13.19 1.69
CA SER A 262 -16.83 12.32 0.63
C SER A 262 -16.57 12.91 -0.76
N GLY A 263 -16.90 12.14 -1.80
CA GLY A 263 -16.58 12.43 -3.19
C GLY A 263 -15.12 12.12 -3.54
N ASN A 264 -14.87 11.93 -4.84
CA ASN A 264 -13.59 11.46 -5.37
C ASN A 264 -12.48 12.52 -5.45
N GLY A 265 -12.79 13.80 -5.26
CA GLY A 265 -11.80 14.89 -5.28
C GLY A 265 -10.94 14.92 -4.01
N ASN A 266 -9.80 15.61 -4.06
CA ASN A 266 -8.88 15.70 -2.94
C ASN A 266 -9.25 16.85 -1.99
N LEU A 267 -9.13 16.60 -0.69
CA LEU A 267 -9.15 17.65 0.33
C LEU A 267 -7.73 17.85 0.89
N TYR A 268 -7.15 19.02 0.66
CA TYR A 268 -5.82 19.37 1.18
C TYR A 268 -5.95 20.13 2.49
N LEU A 269 -5.40 19.58 3.57
CA LEU A 269 -5.35 20.21 4.90
C LEU A 269 -3.93 20.73 5.15
N LEU A 270 -3.70 21.98 4.74
CA LEU A 270 -2.37 22.57 4.67
C LEU A 270 -1.90 23.21 5.98
N ALA A 271 -2.82 23.50 6.90
CA ALA A 271 -2.53 24.12 8.19
C ALA A 271 -2.48 23.12 9.35
N SER A 272 -1.87 23.55 10.46
CA SER A 272 -2.00 22.89 11.76
C SER A 272 -3.37 23.17 12.37
N ASN A 273 -4.16 22.13 12.60
CA ASN A 273 -5.54 22.24 13.05
C ASN A 273 -5.69 21.85 14.53
N SER A 274 -6.75 22.31 15.18
CA SER A 274 -7.02 22.10 16.60
C SER A 274 -8.45 21.62 16.87
N PHE A 275 -9.17 21.16 15.85
CA PHE A 275 -10.47 20.54 16.06
C PHE A 275 -10.32 19.19 16.77
N SER A 276 -11.28 18.82 17.62
CA SER A 276 -11.22 17.62 18.46
C SER A 276 -12.19 16.51 18.07
N GLY A 277 -13.02 16.75 17.06
CA GLY A 277 -13.92 15.74 16.53
C GLY A 277 -13.21 14.74 15.63
N LEU A 278 -13.87 13.61 15.39
CA LEU A 278 -13.42 12.54 14.50
C LEU A 278 -13.18 13.05 13.07
N THR A 279 -12.09 12.60 12.44
CA THR A 279 -11.89 12.73 10.99
C THR A 279 -12.33 11.43 10.30
N VAL A 280 -13.23 11.52 9.31
CA VAL A 280 -13.68 10.37 8.51
C VAL A 280 -13.45 10.65 7.04
N ILE A 281 -12.67 9.80 6.38
CA ILE A 281 -12.53 9.77 4.93
C ILE A 281 -13.48 8.70 4.42
N GLU A 282 -14.63 9.13 3.90
CA GLU A 282 -15.69 8.27 3.36
C GLU A 282 -15.39 7.88 1.91
N ASP A 283 -14.82 8.81 1.13
CA ASP A 283 -14.46 8.64 -0.28
C ASP A 283 -13.36 9.64 -0.70
N GLY A 284 -12.61 9.29 -1.74
CA GLY A 284 -11.47 10.06 -2.24
C GLY A 284 -10.33 10.14 -1.21
N MET A 285 -9.64 11.29 -1.17
CA MET A 285 -8.44 11.45 -0.35
C MET A 285 -8.47 12.69 0.54
N ILE A 286 -7.83 12.57 1.71
CA ILE A 286 -7.33 13.72 2.47
C ILE A 286 -5.81 13.73 2.39
N TRP A 287 -5.26 14.89 2.00
CA TRP A 287 -3.82 15.16 2.02
C TRP A 287 -3.46 15.99 3.25
N ALA A 288 -2.65 15.42 4.13
CA ALA A 288 -2.14 16.07 5.33
C ALA A 288 -0.71 16.60 5.10
N PHE A 289 -0.49 17.87 5.46
CA PHE A 289 0.79 18.57 5.28
C PHE A 289 1.48 19.00 6.59
N SER A 290 0.88 18.69 7.73
CA SER A 290 1.41 19.09 9.04
C SER A 290 1.11 18.04 10.13
N PRO A 291 1.88 18.05 11.24
CA PRO A 291 1.64 17.18 12.40
C PRO A 291 0.22 17.21 12.96
N TRP A 292 -0.49 18.33 12.77
CA TRP A 292 -1.82 18.57 13.32
C TRP A 292 -2.88 18.76 12.23
N SER A 293 -2.60 18.34 10.98
CA SER A 293 -3.55 18.51 9.87
C SER A 293 -4.90 17.83 10.14
N LEU A 294 -4.91 16.72 10.89
CA LEU A 294 -6.12 15.96 11.23
C LEU A 294 -6.78 16.40 12.55
N GLY A 295 -6.36 17.53 13.13
CA GLY A 295 -6.86 18.03 14.40
C GLY A 295 -6.09 17.48 15.61
N THR A 296 -6.69 17.59 16.80
CA THR A 296 -6.15 17.02 18.03
C THR A 296 -6.33 15.51 18.06
N THR A 297 -5.58 14.83 18.92
CA THR A 297 -5.57 13.36 19.02
C THR A 297 -6.82 12.75 19.68
N ALA A 298 -7.83 13.56 20.02
CA ALA A 298 -8.99 13.13 20.79
C ALA A 298 -10.03 12.40 19.93
N GLY A 299 -10.16 12.79 18.66
CA GLY A 299 -11.20 12.29 17.75
C GLY A 299 -10.82 10.98 17.08
N GLY A 300 -9.55 10.82 16.69
CA GLY A 300 -9.11 9.74 15.81
C GLY A 300 -9.44 10.01 14.34
N THR A 301 -8.91 9.14 13.49
CA THR A 301 -9.10 9.18 12.04
C THR A 301 -9.57 7.81 11.53
N ILE A 302 -10.61 7.81 10.69
CA ILE A 302 -11.14 6.63 10.02
C ILE A 302 -10.97 6.78 8.51
N VAL A 303 -10.32 5.81 7.90
CA VAL A 303 -10.23 5.65 6.44
C VAL A 303 -11.18 4.53 6.03
N SER A 304 -12.22 4.88 5.27
CA SER A 304 -13.22 3.94 4.78
C SER A 304 -12.67 3.08 3.64
N ASN A 305 -13.40 2.01 3.29
CA ASN A 305 -13.02 1.17 2.17
C ASN A 305 -13.02 1.98 0.86
N GLY A 306 -11.90 1.97 0.13
CA GLY A 306 -11.74 2.73 -1.11
C GLY A 306 -11.23 4.17 -0.95
N ALA A 307 -10.98 4.64 0.28
CA ALA A 307 -10.48 5.99 0.55
C ALA A 307 -9.02 5.97 1.03
N SER A 308 -8.32 7.11 0.94
CA SER A 308 -6.91 7.22 1.32
C SER A 308 -6.62 8.42 2.23
N LEU A 309 -5.77 8.21 3.23
CA LEU A 309 -5.08 9.26 3.96
C LEU A 309 -3.65 9.37 3.43
N VAL A 310 -3.28 10.54 2.91
CA VAL A 310 -1.95 10.79 2.32
C VAL A 310 -1.15 11.74 3.21
N LEU A 311 0.07 11.34 3.58
CA LEU A 311 1.02 12.15 4.34
C LEU A 311 2.08 12.76 3.43
N GLN A 312 2.14 14.10 3.34
CA GLN A 312 3.08 14.81 2.48
C GLN A 312 3.78 15.95 3.22
N GLY A 313 5.04 15.77 3.63
CA GLY A 313 5.81 16.87 4.25
C GLY A 313 6.91 16.51 5.25
N HIS A 314 7.24 15.22 5.45
CA HIS A 314 8.29 14.75 6.38
C HIS A 314 8.04 15.11 7.85
N PHE A 315 6.85 14.78 8.34
CA PHE A 315 6.42 15.12 9.70
C PHE A 315 5.87 13.91 10.45
N GLY A 316 5.61 14.07 11.75
CA GLY A 316 4.98 13.04 12.56
C GLY A 316 3.59 13.42 13.00
N ILE A 317 2.63 12.52 12.80
CA ILE A 317 1.33 12.54 13.48
C ILE A 317 1.47 11.71 14.73
N THR A 318 1.37 12.37 15.89
CA THR A 318 1.62 11.73 17.17
C THR A 318 0.33 11.47 17.92
N ASN A 319 0.18 10.27 18.49
CA ASN A 319 -0.90 9.86 19.41
C ASN A 319 -2.34 9.90 18.85
N GLU A 320 -2.52 10.11 17.56
CA GLU A 320 -3.81 9.98 16.86
C GLU A 320 -4.13 8.52 16.58
N SER A 321 -5.34 8.05 16.92
CA SER A 321 -5.77 6.70 16.56
C SER A 321 -6.19 6.63 15.08
N LEU A 322 -5.76 5.60 14.37
CA LEU A 322 -6.13 5.36 12.97
C LEU A 322 -6.92 4.06 12.83
N THR A 323 -8.00 4.10 12.07
CA THR A 323 -8.72 2.89 11.64
C THR A 323 -8.70 2.79 10.12
N LEU A 324 -8.21 1.67 9.59
CA LEU A 324 -8.21 1.36 8.17
C LEU A 324 -9.25 0.27 7.88
N ASN A 325 -10.13 0.51 6.90
CA ASN A 325 -11.23 -0.39 6.56
C ASN A 325 -11.18 -0.92 5.11
N GLY A 326 -10.05 -0.81 4.42
CA GLY A 326 -9.87 -1.35 3.06
C GLY A 326 -8.51 -0.99 2.43
N PRO A 327 -8.30 -1.29 1.14
CA PRO A 327 -7.02 -1.22 0.44
C PRO A 327 -6.59 0.16 -0.06
N GLY A 328 -7.31 1.23 0.28
CA GLY A 328 -7.05 2.56 -0.28
C GLY A 328 -7.82 2.84 -1.57
N GLU A 329 -7.57 4.00 -2.17
CA GLU A 329 -8.16 4.41 -3.45
C GLU A 329 -7.52 3.65 -4.64
N ASN A 330 -8.32 3.33 -5.67
CA ASN A 330 -7.96 2.40 -6.76
C ASN A 330 -6.80 2.88 -7.67
N SER A 331 -6.24 4.07 -7.48
CA SER A 331 -5.20 4.66 -8.33
C SER A 331 -3.77 4.38 -7.85
N GLY A 332 -3.58 3.34 -7.03
CA GLY A 332 -2.27 2.98 -6.49
C GLY A 332 -1.88 3.75 -5.23
N TYR A 333 -2.86 4.27 -4.49
CA TYR A 333 -2.66 4.85 -3.17
C TYR A 333 -3.01 3.84 -2.09
N GLY A 334 -2.20 3.81 -1.02
CA GLY A 334 -2.54 3.06 0.18
C GLY A 334 -3.71 3.68 0.94
N ALA A 335 -4.37 2.90 1.81
CA ALA A 335 -5.30 3.45 2.78
C ALA A 335 -4.59 4.41 3.75
N LEU A 336 -3.35 4.06 4.12
CA LEU A 336 -2.36 4.99 4.65
C LEU A 336 -1.20 5.10 3.64
N ASP A 337 -1.01 6.29 3.10
CA ASP A 337 0.00 6.57 2.08
C ASP A 337 1.00 7.65 2.53
N SER A 338 2.25 7.52 2.11
CA SER A 338 3.33 8.46 2.39
C SER A 338 4.04 8.86 1.08
N GLU A 339 3.58 9.98 0.51
CA GLU A 339 4.00 10.56 -0.79
C GLU A 339 5.20 11.54 -0.66
N THR A 340 6.17 11.23 0.19
CA THR A 340 7.20 12.20 0.60
C THR A 340 8.62 11.65 0.39
N VAL A 341 9.57 12.48 -0.07
CA VAL A 341 11.00 12.10 -0.17
C VAL A 341 11.70 12.34 1.17
N GLY A 342 11.55 11.38 2.08
CA GLY A 342 12.07 11.43 3.44
C GLY A 342 11.11 10.76 4.42
N THR A 343 11.14 11.17 5.68
CA THR A 343 10.50 10.42 6.77
C THR A 343 9.21 11.04 7.27
N ASN A 344 8.10 10.30 7.12
CA ASN A 344 6.87 10.51 7.88
C ASN A 344 6.80 9.55 9.08
N LEU A 345 6.10 9.97 10.13
CA LEU A 345 5.96 9.23 11.39
C LEU A 345 4.50 9.11 11.80
N TRP A 346 4.09 7.92 12.24
CA TRP A 346 2.81 7.66 12.88
C TRP A 346 3.04 7.00 14.25
N THR A 347 2.72 7.69 15.34
CA THR A 347 2.96 7.14 16.70
C THR A 347 1.73 6.67 17.44
N GLY A 348 0.53 7.01 16.98
CA GLY A 348 -0.71 6.53 17.58
C GLY A 348 -1.08 5.12 17.10
N PRO A 349 -2.00 4.44 17.79
CA PRO A 349 -2.38 3.08 17.44
C PRO A 349 -3.08 3.01 16.07
N ILE A 350 -2.91 1.91 15.36
CA ILE A 350 -3.57 1.60 14.09
C ILE A 350 -4.44 0.36 14.27
N THR A 351 -5.69 0.42 13.82
CA THR A 351 -6.62 -0.71 13.79
C THR A 351 -6.92 -1.11 12.35
N LEU A 352 -6.66 -2.37 12.01
CA LEU A 352 -6.95 -2.97 10.72
C LEU A 352 -8.27 -3.76 10.79
N ASN A 353 -9.32 -3.25 10.17
CA ASN A 353 -10.65 -3.87 10.20
C ASN A 353 -10.98 -4.69 8.95
N ALA A 354 -10.16 -4.62 7.90
CA ALA A 354 -10.32 -5.37 6.67
C ALA A 354 -9.13 -6.31 6.42
N PRO A 355 -9.32 -7.46 5.75
CA PRO A 355 -8.24 -8.41 5.49
C PRO A 355 -7.16 -7.88 4.55
N ASP A 356 -7.45 -6.83 3.80
CA ASP A 356 -6.69 -6.29 2.68
C ASP A 356 -6.35 -4.80 2.85
N CYS A 357 -6.20 -4.31 4.10
CA CYS A 357 -5.72 -2.95 4.32
C CYS A 357 -4.36 -2.72 3.66
N THR A 358 -4.02 -1.48 3.32
CA THR A 358 -2.73 -1.17 2.69
C THR A 358 -2.01 -0.04 3.40
N ILE A 359 -0.68 -0.14 3.43
CA ILE A 359 0.23 0.85 4.03
C ILE A 359 1.38 1.06 3.06
N VAL A 360 1.53 2.26 2.52
CA VAL A 360 2.30 2.50 1.30
C VAL A 360 3.28 3.66 1.47
N PRO A 361 4.57 3.38 1.63
CA PRO A 361 5.63 4.34 1.32
C PRO A 361 5.86 4.32 -0.21
N TYR A 362 5.34 5.33 -0.91
CA TYR A 362 5.12 5.27 -2.37
C TYR A 362 6.40 5.10 -3.21
N GLN A 363 7.34 6.03 -3.11
CA GLN A 363 8.50 6.15 -4.02
C GLN A 363 9.83 5.82 -3.32
N PRO A 364 10.94 5.69 -4.08
CA PRO A 364 12.25 5.50 -3.48
C PRO A 364 12.54 6.67 -2.53
N ASP A 365 13.22 6.38 -1.41
CA ASP A 365 13.50 7.32 -0.32
C ASP A 365 12.28 7.81 0.49
N SER A 366 11.06 7.40 0.15
CA SER A 366 9.91 7.52 1.07
C SER A 366 10.08 6.58 2.24
N VAL A 367 10.07 7.12 3.45
CA VAL A 367 10.15 6.36 4.69
C VAL A 367 8.91 6.64 5.54
N LEU A 368 8.17 5.58 5.86
CA LEU A 368 7.09 5.65 6.86
C LEU A 368 7.53 4.88 8.10
N ARG A 369 7.50 5.54 9.25
CA ARG A 369 7.82 4.96 10.56
C ARG A 369 6.56 4.84 11.40
N ILE A 370 6.19 3.62 11.79
CA ILE A 370 5.03 3.34 12.63
C ILE A 370 5.52 2.87 14.01
N LEU A 371 5.23 3.66 15.04
CA LEU A 371 5.62 3.39 16.43
C LEU A 371 4.45 2.94 17.29
N GLY A 372 3.23 3.24 16.85
CA GLY A 372 2.02 2.81 17.54
C GLY A 372 1.72 1.34 17.26
N GLN A 373 1.04 0.70 18.22
CA GLN A 373 0.60 -0.68 18.05
C GLN A 373 -0.36 -0.81 16.87
N ILE A 374 -0.14 -1.82 16.02
CA ILE A 374 -1.09 -2.27 15.00
C ILE A 374 -1.92 -3.42 15.58
N SER A 375 -3.24 -3.31 15.48
CA SER A 375 -4.21 -4.27 16.05
C SER A 375 -5.39 -4.50 15.08
N GLY A 376 -6.32 -5.39 15.43
CA GLY A 376 -7.55 -5.62 14.67
C GLY A 376 -7.62 -7.01 14.00
N SER A 377 -8.80 -7.37 13.47
CA SER A 377 -8.97 -8.67 12.81
C SER A 377 -8.31 -8.76 11.44
N GLY A 378 -8.03 -7.61 10.84
CA GLY A 378 -7.47 -7.45 9.50
C GLY A 378 -5.98 -7.74 9.37
N GLY A 379 -5.52 -7.69 8.13
CA GLY A 379 -4.12 -7.79 7.71
C GLY A 379 -3.71 -6.55 6.93
N PHE A 380 -2.45 -6.47 6.50
CA PHE A 380 -2.03 -5.39 5.61
C PHE A 380 -1.10 -5.84 4.49
N THR A 381 -1.24 -5.14 3.36
CA THR A 381 -0.34 -5.21 2.21
C THR A 381 0.51 -3.94 2.15
N GLN A 382 1.82 -4.10 2.10
CA GLN A 382 2.73 -3.04 1.71
C GLN A 382 3.01 -3.18 0.22
N PHE A 383 2.79 -2.07 -0.49
CA PHE A 383 3.29 -1.86 -1.85
C PHE A 383 3.95 -0.48 -1.91
N GLY A 384 4.61 -0.17 -3.03
CA GLY A 384 5.46 1.02 -3.13
C GLY A 384 6.95 0.70 -2.92
N SER A 385 7.80 1.56 -3.44
CA SER A 385 9.26 1.33 -3.50
C SER A 385 10.03 1.90 -2.33
N GLY A 386 9.35 2.56 -1.39
CA GLY A 386 9.92 3.10 -0.17
C GLY A 386 10.12 2.06 0.94
N ALA A 387 10.38 2.55 2.14
CA ALA A 387 10.64 1.78 3.34
C ALA A 387 9.58 2.00 4.43
N LEU A 388 9.04 0.91 4.95
CA LEU A 388 8.17 0.88 6.13
C LEU A 388 8.96 0.36 7.32
N TYR A 389 8.94 1.09 8.44
CA TYR A 389 9.48 0.64 9.72
C TYR A 389 8.32 0.37 10.67
N LEU A 390 8.24 -0.86 11.17
CA LEU A 390 7.38 -1.22 12.29
C LEU A 390 8.25 -1.30 13.55
N GLU A 391 8.09 -0.32 14.43
CA GLU A 391 8.92 -0.12 15.60
C GLU A 391 8.06 0.31 16.81
N GLY A 392 8.70 0.75 17.89
CA GLY A 392 8.03 1.12 19.13
C GLY A 392 8.02 0.00 20.17
N SER A 393 7.38 0.28 21.31
CA SER A 393 7.51 -0.52 22.52
C SER A 393 6.42 -1.57 22.74
N SER A 394 5.36 -1.55 21.93
CA SER A 394 4.20 -2.43 22.07
C SER A 394 4.18 -3.46 20.94
N ALA A 395 4.00 -4.74 21.27
CA ALA A 395 3.85 -5.79 20.26
C ALA A 395 2.55 -5.56 19.48
N ASN A 396 2.60 -5.77 18.17
CA ASN A 396 1.40 -5.78 17.35
C ASN A 396 0.47 -6.95 17.74
N SER A 397 -0.83 -6.80 17.47
CA SER A 397 -1.87 -7.79 17.83
C SER A 397 -2.90 -8.05 16.73
N TYR A 398 -2.63 -7.64 15.50
CA TYR A 398 -3.52 -7.92 14.37
C TYR A 398 -3.49 -9.40 13.99
N THR A 399 -4.59 -9.94 13.45
CA THR A 399 -4.71 -11.38 13.18
C THR A 399 -4.70 -11.76 11.70
N GLY A 400 -4.92 -10.81 10.79
CA GLY A 400 -4.87 -11.06 9.35
C GLY A 400 -3.45 -11.18 8.80
N PRO A 401 -3.30 -11.49 7.50
CA PRO A 401 -2.00 -11.73 6.89
C PRO A 401 -1.20 -10.43 6.70
N THR A 402 0.12 -10.55 6.59
CA THR A 402 1.00 -9.48 6.09
C THR A 402 1.53 -9.86 4.71
N TRP A 403 1.42 -8.95 3.75
CA TRP A 403 1.98 -9.11 2.42
C TRP A 403 2.89 -7.94 2.08
N VAL A 404 4.17 -8.21 1.79
CA VAL A 404 5.09 -7.21 1.25
C VAL A 404 5.26 -7.48 -0.23
N GLN A 405 4.61 -6.70 -1.09
CA GLN A 405 4.66 -6.85 -2.55
C GLN A 405 5.89 -6.18 -3.16
N TYR A 406 6.32 -5.05 -2.58
CA TYR A 406 7.44 -4.26 -3.10
C TYR A 406 8.05 -3.40 -1.98
N GLY A 407 9.26 -2.91 -2.19
CA GLY A 407 9.97 -2.05 -1.24
C GLY A 407 10.54 -2.84 -0.05
N ARG A 408 10.73 -2.14 1.07
CA ARG A 408 11.36 -2.72 2.27
C ARG A 408 10.46 -2.59 3.49
N LEU A 409 10.30 -3.68 4.22
CA LEU A 409 9.68 -3.73 5.55
C LEU A 409 10.75 -4.03 6.59
N PHE A 410 10.97 -3.09 7.50
CA PHE A 410 11.91 -3.24 8.62
C PHE A 410 11.16 -3.51 9.92
N LEU A 411 11.58 -4.55 10.65
CA LEU A 411 10.95 -4.98 11.89
C LEU A 411 11.86 -4.66 13.09
N ALA A 412 11.42 -3.78 13.98
CA ALA A 412 12.24 -3.25 15.07
C ALA A 412 11.50 -3.04 16.39
N GLN A 413 10.34 -3.67 16.61
CA GLN A 413 9.62 -3.50 17.88
C GLN A 413 10.40 -4.13 19.03
N SER A 414 10.43 -3.45 20.18
CA SER A 414 11.10 -3.98 21.37
C SER A 414 10.29 -5.07 22.07
N SER A 415 8.97 -5.08 21.86
CA SER A 415 8.05 -6.13 22.30
C SER A 415 7.61 -6.92 21.07
N THR A 416 7.74 -8.23 21.13
CA THR A 416 7.55 -9.14 19.98
C THR A 416 6.29 -10.00 20.10
N PRO A 417 5.75 -10.52 18.97
CA PRO A 417 6.22 -10.32 17.60
C PRO A 417 5.75 -8.98 16.99
N THR A 418 6.52 -8.50 16.02
CA THR A 418 6.13 -7.38 15.14
C THR A 418 5.13 -7.81 14.08
N ILE A 419 5.26 -9.03 13.57
CA ILE A 419 4.32 -9.65 12.62
C ILE A 419 3.58 -10.81 13.32
N PRO A 420 2.47 -10.54 14.04
CA PRO A 420 1.65 -11.55 14.75
C PRO A 420 0.62 -12.28 13.88
N GLY A 421 0.41 -11.83 12.64
CA GLY A 421 -0.73 -12.18 11.79
C GLY A 421 -0.85 -13.65 11.38
N SER A 422 -1.82 -13.99 10.54
CA SER A 422 -2.05 -15.39 10.11
C SER A 422 -1.00 -15.94 9.14
N GLY A 423 -0.14 -15.10 8.58
CA GLY A 423 0.94 -15.49 7.68
C GLY A 423 1.69 -14.28 7.13
N LEU A 424 2.88 -14.52 6.59
CA LEU A 424 3.72 -13.52 5.93
C LEU A 424 4.01 -13.96 4.49
N THR A 425 3.69 -13.12 3.52
CA THR A 425 4.08 -13.31 2.11
C THR A 425 5.02 -12.19 1.69
N ILE A 426 6.13 -12.55 1.04
CA ILE A 426 7.15 -11.61 0.58
C ILE A 426 7.31 -11.76 -0.93
N GLY A 427 7.20 -10.65 -1.64
CA GLY A 427 7.16 -10.55 -3.09
C GLY A 427 5.78 -10.81 -3.68
N ASP A 428 5.57 -10.36 -4.91
CA ASP A 428 4.37 -10.63 -5.73
C ASP A 428 4.68 -11.52 -6.95
N GLY A 429 5.94 -11.94 -7.10
CA GLY A 429 6.45 -12.71 -8.23
C GLY A 429 6.86 -11.87 -9.44
N VAL A 430 6.79 -10.54 -9.33
CA VAL A 430 7.08 -9.56 -10.38
C VAL A 430 8.29 -8.70 -9.97
N GLY A 431 9.06 -8.25 -10.96
CA GLY A 431 10.21 -7.39 -10.72
C GLY A 431 11.54 -8.13 -10.60
N ASN A 432 12.52 -7.45 -10.04
CA ASN A 432 13.87 -7.97 -9.87
C ASN A 432 13.94 -8.79 -8.57
N PRO A 433 14.86 -9.76 -8.47
CA PRO A 433 15.21 -10.35 -7.18
C PRO A 433 15.43 -9.27 -6.12
N ASP A 434 14.92 -9.51 -4.91
CA ASP A 434 15.00 -8.62 -3.75
C ASP A 434 14.30 -7.25 -3.90
N SER A 435 13.32 -7.14 -4.81
CA SER A 435 12.49 -5.92 -4.86
C SER A 435 11.46 -5.84 -3.73
N ALA A 436 11.14 -6.96 -3.08
CA ALA A 436 10.38 -7.02 -1.84
C ALA A 436 11.26 -7.62 -0.73
N VAL A 437 11.52 -6.86 0.33
CA VAL A 437 12.42 -7.30 1.41
C VAL A 437 11.74 -7.14 2.77
N VAL A 438 11.73 -8.20 3.57
CA VAL A 438 11.50 -8.11 5.01
C VAL A 438 12.84 -8.25 5.72
N ARG A 439 13.20 -7.27 6.55
CA ARG A 439 14.44 -7.28 7.32
C ARG A 439 14.21 -7.07 8.81
N GLU A 440 14.83 -7.92 9.62
CA GLU A 440 14.85 -7.75 11.07
C GLU A 440 15.93 -6.76 11.52
N LEU A 441 15.57 -5.88 12.46
CA LEU A 441 16.48 -4.97 13.16
C LEU A 441 16.53 -5.25 14.67
N ALA A 442 15.76 -6.24 15.13
CA ALA A 442 15.73 -6.79 16.48
C ALA A 442 15.40 -8.30 16.37
N PRO A 443 15.66 -9.13 17.39
CA PRO A 443 15.35 -10.56 17.31
C PRO A 443 13.86 -10.86 17.52
N PHE A 444 13.44 -12.06 17.09
CA PHE A 444 12.11 -12.64 17.31
C PHE A 444 10.93 -11.76 16.84
N GLN A 445 11.09 -11.07 15.72
CA GLN A 445 10.12 -10.13 15.19
C GLN A 445 8.96 -10.78 14.44
N ILE A 446 9.11 -12.01 13.97
CA ILE A 446 8.07 -12.73 13.24
C ILE A 446 7.38 -13.69 14.21
N GLY A 447 6.05 -13.74 14.17
CA GLY A 447 5.30 -14.70 14.97
C GLY A 447 5.52 -16.14 14.48
N SER A 448 5.03 -17.10 15.25
CA SER A 448 5.01 -18.53 14.86
C SER A 448 4.01 -18.82 13.72
N ILE A 449 4.22 -18.22 12.56
CA ILE A 449 3.26 -18.12 11.44
C ILE A 449 3.88 -18.72 10.18
N PRO A 450 3.07 -19.15 9.19
CA PRO A 450 3.59 -19.58 7.90
C PRO A 450 4.22 -18.42 7.12
N VAL A 451 5.31 -18.71 6.40
CA VAL A 451 5.99 -17.74 5.52
C VAL A 451 6.05 -18.23 4.09
N THR A 452 5.74 -17.36 3.13
CA THR A 452 5.84 -17.61 1.69
C THR A 452 6.76 -16.58 1.03
N LEU A 453 7.73 -17.05 0.24
CA LEU A 453 8.68 -16.23 -0.48
C LEU A 453 8.51 -16.39 -1.99
N ASN A 454 8.05 -15.33 -2.66
CA ASN A 454 7.96 -15.25 -4.12
C ASN A 454 9.31 -14.86 -4.73
N LYS A 455 9.44 -15.01 -6.06
CA LYS A 455 10.70 -14.87 -6.82
C LYS A 455 11.50 -13.60 -6.55
N ASP A 456 10.82 -12.50 -6.26
CA ASP A 456 11.35 -11.17 -5.99
C ASP A 456 11.48 -10.87 -4.48
N GLY A 457 11.11 -11.82 -3.63
CA GLY A 457 11.05 -11.72 -2.19
C GLY A 457 12.31 -12.21 -1.46
N LEU A 458 12.74 -11.45 -0.45
CA LEU A 458 13.83 -11.78 0.46
C LEU A 458 13.39 -11.65 1.93
N LEU A 459 13.60 -12.72 2.71
CA LEU A 459 13.60 -12.66 4.17
C LEU A 459 15.03 -12.54 4.69
N ASP A 460 15.36 -11.44 5.35
CA ASP A 460 16.69 -11.14 5.87
C ASP A 460 16.66 -10.98 7.40
N LEU A 461 17.17 -11.96 8.14
CA LEU A 461 17.25 -11.87 9.61
C LEU A 461 18.36 -10.94 10.09
N ASN A 462 19.25 -10.47 9.20
CA ASN A 462 20.28 -9.48 9.53
C ASN A 462 21.12 -9.84 10.78
N GLY A 463 21.42 -11.12 10.96
CA GLY A 463 22.20 -11.63 12.09
C GLY A 463 21.40 -11.95 13.35
N PHE A 464 20.08 -11.74 13.37
CA PHE A 464 19.19 -12.06 14.48
C PHE A 464 18.58 -13.46 14.38
N ASN A 465 18.03 -13.94 15.50
CA ASN A 465 17.34 -15.22 15.57
C ASN A 465 15.83 -15.00 15.50
N ASP A 466 15.13 -15.87 14.79
CA ASP A 466 13.67 -15.88 14.73
C ASP A 466 13.14 -17.32 14.65
N THR A 467 11.86 -17.53 15.01
CA THR A 467 11.16 -18.81 14.94
C THR A 467 9.86 -18.67 14.16
N LEU A 468 9.81 -19.28 12.98
CA LEU A 468 8.61 -19.34 12.14
C LEU A 468 7.68 -20.46 12.57
N GLY A 469 6.46 -20.44 12.02
CA GLY A 469 5.48 -21.50 12.16
C GLY A 469 5.87 -22.83 11.50
N THR A 470 4.89 -23.68 11.26
CA THR A 470 5.10 -25.03 10.73
C THR A 470 5.20 -25.09 9.20
N GLN A 471 5.22 -23.96 8.49
CA GLN A 471 5.30 -23.94 7.03
C GLN A 471 6.19 -22.82 6.51
N LEU A 472 7.15 -23.18 5.66
CA LEU A 472 7.99 -22.28 4.88
C LEU A 472 7.87 -22.64 3.39
N THR A 473 7.37 -21.72 2.59
CA THR A 473 7.09 -21.94 1.16
C THR A 473 7.99 -21.08 0.29
N PHE A 474 8.59 -21.72 -0.72
CA PHE A 474 9.49 -21.11 -1.68
C PHE A 474 8.90 -21.16 -3.08
N ASN A 475 8.54 -19.99 -3.60
CA ASN A 475 8.12 -19.73 -4.96
C ASN A 475 9.21 -18.94 -5.73
N GLY A 476 10.48 -19.21 -5.42
CA GLY A 476 11.64 -18.61 -6.08
C GLY A 476 12.43 -17.60 -5.24
N GLY A 477 11.91 -17.20 -4.08
CA GLY A 477 12.56 -16.21 -3.20
C GLY A 477 13.62 -16.79 -2.27
N ASP A 478 14.33 -15.90 -1.58
CA ASP A 478 15.55 -16.24 -0.82
C ASP A 478 15.42 -15.94 0.69
N VAL A 479 16.14 -16.71 1.49
CA VAL A 479 16.33 -16.48 2.93
C VAL A 479 17.81 -16.20 3.21
N GLN A 480 18.08 -15.14 3.98
CA GLN A 480 19.40 -14.80 4.50
C GLN A 480 19.33 -14.64 6.02
N THR A 481 20.15 -15.37 6.76
CA THR A 481 20.21 -15.20 8.23
C THR A 481 21.50 -14.56 8.71
N SER A 482 22.53 -14.45 7.87
CA SER A 482 23.88 -14.04 8.29
C SER A 482 24.38 -14.89 9.48
N SER A 483 24.74 -14.28 10.61
CA SER A 483 25.11 -14.98 11.86
C SER A 483 23.91 -15.49 12.67
N GLY A 484 22.71 -15.05 12.32
CA GLY A 484 21.47 -15.42 12.98
C GLY A 484 20.99 -16.80 12.58
N THR A 485 19.95 -17.29 13.26
CA THR A 485 19.35 -18.60 13.02
C THR A 485 17.86 -18.47 12.74
N LEU A 486 17.42 -18.99 11.60
CA LEU A 486 16.01 -19.22 11.31
C LEU A 486 15.60 -20.56 11.92
N SER A 487 14.70 -20.56 12.89
CA SER A 487 14.15 -21.79 13.48
C SER A 487 12.76 -22.08 12.94
N LEU A 488 12.47 -23.35 12.65
CA LEU A 488 11.13 -23.81 12.27
C LEU A 488 10.52 -24.58 13.44
N LEU A 489 9.22 -24.37 13.70
CA LEU A 489 8.52 -25.13 14.74
C LEU A 489 8.52 -26.64 14.47
N ASN A 490 8.35 -27.44 15.52
CA ASN A 490 8.30 -28.90 15.42
C ASN A 490 7.19 -29.37 14.48
N GLY A 491 7.48 -30.36 13.62
CA GLY A 491 6.54 -30.84 12.63
C GLY A 491 6.40 -29.91 11.42
N ASN A 492 7.45 -29.11 11.13
CA ASN A 492 7.45 -28.17 10.03
C ASN A 492 7.46 -28.84 8.65
N THR A 493 7.03 -28.06 7.67
CA THR A 493 7.03 -28.38 6.25
C THR A 493 7.77 -27.29 5.48
N VAL A 494 8.66 -27.71 4.57
CA VAL A 494 9.33 -26.83 3.61
C VAL A 494 8.84 -27.19 2.21
N VAL A 495 8.24 -26.25 1.51
CA VAL A 495 7.61 -26.47 0.20
C VAL A 495 8.35 -25.67 -0.88
N VAL A 496 8.69 -26.32 -1.99
CA VAL A 496 9.41 -25.69 -3.11
C VAL A 496 8.57 -25.79 -4.38
N ASN A 497 8.02 -24.66 -4.84
CA ASN A 497 7.14 -24.62 -6.01
C ASN A 497 7.82 -24.10 -7.26
N GLU A 498 8.89 -23.31 -7.11
CA GLU A 498 9.65 -22.73 -8.23
C GLU A 498 11.16 -22.87 -8.04
N ASP A 499 11.88 -22.71 -9.16
CA ASP A 499 13.33 -22.77 -9.20
C ASP A 499 13.97 -21.48 -8.68
N GLY A 500 15.19 -21.61 -8.19
CA GLY A 500 16.07 -20.47 -7.91
C GLY A 500 16.10 -20.02 -6.45
N SER A 501 15.32 -20.68 -5.58
CA SER A 501 15.26 -20.37 -4.16
C SER A 501 16.52 -20.79 -3.43
N ARG A 502 16.97 -19.96 -2.48
CA ARG A 502 18.19 -20.19 -1.70
C ARG A 502 17.99 -19.93 -0.22
N ILE A 503 18.73 -20.66 0.60
CA ILE A 503 18.81 -20.44 2.05
C ILE A 503 20.28 -20.26 2.43
N TYR A 504 20.59 -19.13 3.07
CA TYR A 504 21.93 -18.78 3.55
C TYR A 504 21.96 -18.63 5.08
N GLY A 505 23.12 -18.90 5.68
CA GLY A 505 23.37 -18.72 7.11
C GLY A 505 23.08 -19.98 7.94
N ASN A 506 22.11 -19.94 8.86
CA ASN A 506 21.81 -21.03 9.78
C ASN A 506 20.31 -21.33 9.82
N LEU A 507 19.95 -22.61 9.69
CA LEU A 507 18.58 -23.11 9.73
C LEU A 507 18.45 -24.17 10.82
N SER A 508 17.45 -24.06 11.69
CA SER A 508 17.09 -25.09 12.67
C SER A 508 15.78 -25.76 12.25
N VAL A 509 15.81 -27.07 12.02
CA VAL A 509 14.65 -27.89 11.64
C VAL A 509 13.84 -28.42 12.84
N GLY A 510 14.22 -28.05 14.06
CA GLY A 510 13.56 -28.47 15.30
C GLY A 510 13.94 -29.88 15.74
N SER A 511 13.05 -30.53 16.51
CA SER A 511 13.25 -31.86 17.10
C SER A 511 12.29 -32.94 16.59
N SER A 512 11.18 -32.55 15.97
CA SER A 512 10.21 -33.47 15.34
C SER A 512 10.37 -33.44 13.82
N THR A 513 9.91 -34.48 13.12
CA THR A 513 10.09 -34.62 11.66
C THR A 513 9.82 -33.34 10.88
N SER A 514 10.81 -32.93 10.10
CA SER A 514 10.76 -31.82 9.15
C SER A 514 10.55 -32.39 7.75
N THR A 515 9.43 -32.06 7.10
CA THR A 515 9.09 -32.61 5.78
C THR A 515 9.39 -31.61 4.67
N TRP A 516 10.25 -31.98 3.73
CA TRP A 516 10.64 -31.14 2.60
C TRP A 516 10.01 -31.72 1.34
N SER A 517 9.28 -30.91 0.58
CA SER A 517 8.57 -31.36 -0.61
C SER A 517 8.48 -30.24 -1.65
N GLY A 518 7.91 -30.53 -2.82
CA GLY A 518 7.77 -29.54 -3.87
C GLY A 518 7.45 -30.11 -5.24
N ALA A 519 7.23 -29.19 -6.18
CA ALA A 519 6.95 -29.50 -7.57
C ALA A 519 8.15 -30.17 -8.26
N ASP A 520 7.86 -30.97 -9.28
CA ASP A 520 8.85 -31.77 -9.97
C ASP A 520 9.99 -30.91 -10.54
N PHE A 521 11.23 -31.35 -10.32
CA PHE A 521 12.46 -30.73 -10.84
C PHE A 521 12.80 -29.34 -10.30
N LYS A 522 12.02 -28.80 -9.36
CA LYS A 522 12.28 -27.48 -8.76
C LYS A 522 13.40 -27.54 -7.75
N LEU A 523 14.43 -26.71 -7.90
CA LEU A 523 15.62 -26.73 -7.05
C LEU A 523 15.56 -25.68 -5.93
N LEU A 524 15.72 -26.16 -4.69
CA LEU A 524 16.10 -25.35 -3.52
C LEU A 524 17.58 -25.56 -3.20
N SER A 525 18.37 -24.50 -3.22
CA SER A 525 19.79 -24.53 -2.84
C SER A 525 19.99 -24.09 -1.39
N CYS A 526 20.27 -25.02 -0.48
CA CYS A 526 20.57 -24.72 0.91
C CYS A 526 22.08 -24.62 1.12
N TYR A 527 22.55 -23.39 1.28
CA TYR A 527 23.93 -23.05 1.69
C TYR A 527 24.06 -22.89 3.21
N ALA A 528 22.93 -22.79 3.91
CA ALA A 528 22.91 -22.68 5.35
C ALA A 528 23.41 -23.95 6.05
N THR A 529 23.97 -23.77 7.24
CA THR A 529 24.18 -24.89 8.16
C THR A 529 22.83 -25.30 8.75
N ILE A 530 22.42 -26.54 8.50
CA ILE A 530 21.19 -27.10 9.07
C ILE A 530 21.50 -27.77 10.41
N HIS A 531 20.79 -27.37 11.46
CA HIS A 531 20.87 -27.90 12.83
C HIS A 531 19.52 -28.47 13.29
N GLY A 532 19.52 -29.19 14.42
CA GLY A 532 18.33 -29.77 15.05
C GLY A 532 18.41 -31.29 15.17
N SER A 533 17.49 -31.89 15.93
CA SER A 533 17.41 -33.35 16.09
C SER A 533 16.27 -33.98 15.31
N ALA A 534 15.56 -33.19 14.50
CA ALA A 534 14.47 -33.66 13.66
C ALA A 534 14.95 -34.67 12.62
N ALA A 535 14.12 -35.68 12.35
CA ALA A 535 14.22 -36.43 11.09
C ALA A 535 13.91 -35.48 9.92
N ILE A 536 14.77 -35.40 8.92
CA ILE A 536 14.49 -34.65 7.69
C ILE A 536 13.93 -35.64 6.67
N THR A 537 12.68 -35.46 6.24
CA THR A 537 12.02 -36.33 5.26
C THR A 537 11.79 -35.58 3.97
N LYS A 538 12.50 -35.93 2.90
CA LYS A 538 12.33 -35.39 1.56
C LYS A 538 11.33 -36.23 0.75
N THR A 539 10.20 -35.64 0.38
CA THR A 539 9.15 -36.22 -0.48
C THR A 539 8.94 -35.35 -1.74
N GLY A 540 8.02 -35.74 -2.64
CA GLY A 540 7.74 -34.98 -3.87
C GLY A 540 8.90 -34.97 -4.88
N GLY A 541 8.69 -34.39 -6.07
CA GLY A 541 9.67 -34.43 -7.16
C GLY A 541 10.70 -33.31 -7.17
N SER A 542 10.62 -32.35 -6.25
CA SER A 542 11.60 -31.25 -6.14
C SER A 542 13.01 -31.76 -5.84
N TYR A 543 14.01 -30.94 -6.16
CA TYR A 543 15.42 -31.18 -5.86
C TYR A 543 15.88 -30.31 -4.70
N LEU A 544 16.73 -30.87 -3.84
CA LEU A 544 17.39 -30.14 -2.76
C LEU A 544 18.90 -30.20 -2.96
N SER A 545 19.60 -29.12 -2.62
CA SER A 545 21.05 -29.16 -2.44
C SER A 545 21.42 -28.84 -0.99
N PHE A 546 22.21 -29.71 -0.38
CA PHE A 546 22.85 -29.51 0.91
C PHE A 546 24.32 -29.16 0.67
N TYR A 547 24.59 -27.86 0.62
CA TYR A 547 25.93 -27.29 0.41
C TYR A 547 26.55 -26.73 1.71
N GLY A 548 25.75 -26.54 2.76
CA GLY A 548 26.24 -26.20 4.09
C GLY A 548 26.92 -27.37 4.80
N SER A 549 27.74 -27.04 5.81
CA SER A 549 28.38 -28.01 6.71
C SER A 549 27.39 -28.44 7.79
N ASN A 550 26.43 -29.28 7.44
CA ASN A 550 25.27 -29.58 8.28
C ASN A 550 25.63 -30.29 9.60
N ALA A 551 24.81 -30.04 10.63
CA ALA A 551 25.02 -30.55 11.98
C ALA A 551 23.72 -31.09 12.63
N PHE A 552 22.68 -31.36 11.85
CA PHE A 552 21.48 -32.04 12.34
C PHE A 552 21.81 -33.48 12.77
N SER A 553 21.15 -33.98 13.82
CA SER A 553 21.44 -35.30 14.41
C SER A 553 20.35 -36.35 14.17
N GLY A 554 19.20 -35.94 13.64
CA GLY A 554 18.14 -36.87 13.24
C GLY A 554 18.43 -37.52 11.88
N PRO A 555 17.69 -38.59 11.52
CA PRO A 555 17.88 -39.28 10.25
C PRO A 555 17.48 -38.43 9.05
N LEU A 556 18.17 -38.60 7.92
CA LEU A 556 17.73 -38.10 6.61
C LEU A 556 17.00 -39.21 5.85
N ARG A 557 15.77 -38.96 5.42
CA ARG A 557 14.95 -39.92 4.66
C ARG A 557 14.56 -39.30 3.32
N ILE A 558 15.04 -39.88 2.22
CA ILE A 558 14.80 -39.41 0.86
C ILE A 558 13.82 -40.37 0.20
N GLU A 559 12.55 -39.98 0.14
CA GLU A 559 11.43 -40.76 -0.42
C GLU A 559 10.99 -40.26 -1.81
N GLY A 560 11.44 -39.08 -2.23
CA GLY A 560 11.11 -38.54 -3.54
C GLY A 560 12.10 -37.49 -4.02
N GLY A 561 12.22 -37.33 -5.34
CA GLY A 561 13.13 -36.36 -5.96
C GLY A 561 14.60 -36.72 -5.74
N LEU A 562 15.46 -35.70 -5.75
CA LEU A 562 16.91 -35.85 -5.65
C LEU A 562 17.48 -34.88 -4.61
N VAL A 563 18.31 -35.39 -3.71
CA VAL A 563 19.13 -34.57 -2.80
C VAL A 563 20.56 -34.60 -3.28
N PHE A 564 21.10 -33.44 -3.63
CA PHE A 564 22.52 -33.24 -3.89
C PHE A 564 23.24 -32.87 -2.60
N VAL A 565 24.39 -33.47 -2.37
CA VAL A 565 25.28 -33.16 -1.24
C VAL A 565 26.60 -32.69 -1.82
N GLY A 566 27.01 -31.47 -1.44
CA GLY A 566 28.24 -30.85 -1.92
C GLY A 566 29.18 -30.41 -0.81
N ASN A 567 28.98 -30.91 0.41
CA ASN A 567 29.86 -30.71 1.56
C ASN A 567 30.13 -32.05 2.27
N ASP A 568 31.33 -32.23 2.84
CA ASP A 568 31.74 -33.45 3.57
C ASP A 568 30.83 -33.75 4.78
N HIS A 569 30.23 -32.73 5.39
CA HIS A 569 29.25 -32.85 6.49
C HIS A 569 27.80 -32.62 6.02
N GLY A 570 27.54 -32.63 4.72
CA GLY A 570 26.23 -32.25 4.19
C GLY A 570 25.08 -33.21 4.56
N LEU A 571 25.38 -34.43 4.99
CA LEU A 571 24.41 -35.41 5.49
C LEU A 571 24.15 -35.31 7.01
N GLY A 572 24.75 -34.33 7.70
CA GLY A 572 24.57 -34.14 9.14
C GLY A 572 25.50 -35.00 9.99
N GLN A 573 25.12 -35.21 11.26
CA GLN A 573 25.84 -36.10 12.17
C GLN A 573 25.53 -37.56 11.85
N THR A 574 26.50 -38.44 12.10
CA THR A 574 26.46 -39.85 11.69
C THR A 574 25.51 -40.72 12.52
N ASN A 575 24.97 -40.20 13.61
CA ASN A 575 24.05 -40.91 14.51
C ASN A 575 22.67 -41.19 13.89
N GLY A 576 22.21 -40.35 12.96
CA GLY A 576 20.88 -40.46 12.36
C GLY A 576 20.81 -41.46 11.21
N GLY A 577 21.84 -41.49 10.36
CA GLY A 577 21.86 -42.28 9.14
C GLY A 577 20.97 -41.68 8.03
N THR A 578 21.23 -42.13 6.80
CA THR A 578 20.52 -41.69 5.60
C THR A 578 19.78 -42.87 4.97
N SER A 579 18.51 -42.68 4.64
CA SER A 579 17.66 -43.69 3.98
C SER A 579 17.23 -43.19 2.61
N VAL A 580 17.67 -43.85 1.55
CA VAL A 580 17.27 -43.60 0.16
C VAL A 580 16.20 -44.60 -0.24
N ILE A 581 15.00 -44.11 -0.54
CA ILE A 581 13.80 -44.94 -0.72
C ILE A 581 13.17 -44.56 -2.04
N SER A 582 13.09 -45.52 -2.95
CA SER A 582 12.53 -45.29 -4.29
C SER A 582 11.14 -44.64 -4.21
N PRO A 583 10.87 -43.55 -4.96
CA PRO A 583 11.68 -42.99 -6.06
C PRO A 583 12.78 -41.99 -5.68
N GLY A 584 13.05 -41.76 -4.40
CA GLY A 584 14.09 -40.86 -3.90
C GLY A 584 15.52 -41.25 -4.32
N ARG A 585 16.38 -40.24 -4.48
CA ARG A 585 17.77 -40.37 -4.95
C ARG A 585 18.73 -39.50 -4.15
N LEU A 586 19.96 -39.99 -3.96
CA LEU A 586 21.08 -39.28 -3.32
C LEU A 586 22.20 -39.06 -4.33
N GLY A 587 22.60 -37.80 -4.54
CA GLY A 587 23.70 -37.40 -5.40
C GLY A 587 24.84 -36.77 -4.60
N LEU A 588 26.08 -37.24 -4.79
CA LEU A 588 27.28 -36.58 -4.25
C LEU A 588 27.95 -35.76 -5.36
N VAL A 589 28.32 -34.52 -5.03
CA VAL A 589 28.92 -33.55 -5.96
C VAL A 589 30.13 -32.86 -5.33
N ASN A 590 30.93 -32.16 -6.14
CA ASN A 590 32.07 -31.33 -5.71
C ASN A 590 33.27 -32.08 -5.11
N GLY A 591 33.36 -33.40 -5.27
CA GLY A 591 34.54 -34.17 -4.86
C GLY A 591 34.63 -34.39 -3.35
N ILE A 592 33.49 -34.54 -2.71
CA ILE A 592 33.36 -34.65 -1.26
C ILE A 592 33.67 -36.05 -0.72
N THR A 593 33.98 -36.13 0.57
CA THR A 593 34.10 -37.37 1.33
C THR A 593 33.13 -37.35 2.50
N ILE A 594 32.12 -38.22 2.44
CA ILE A 594 31.20 -38.47 3.56
C ILE A 594 31.82 -39.55 4.45
N GLU A 595 32.28 -39.16 5.62
CA GLU A 595 32.88 -40.06 6.60
C GLU A 595 31.80 -40.69 7.50
N GLU A 596 31.86 -42.01 7.65
CA GLU A 596 31.07 -42.81 8.63
C GLU A 596 29.54 -42.86 8.50
N GLU A 597 28.90 -42.03 7.67
CA GLU A 597 27.44 -42.02 7.53
C GLU A 597 26.87 -43.35 7.00
N ALA A 598 25.96 -43.96 7.77
CA ALA A 598 25.29 -45.18 7.36
C ALA A 598 24.19 -44.88 6.33
N VAL A 599 24.28 -45.46 5.13
CA VAL A 599 23.29 -45.27 4.06
C VAL A 599 22.51 -46.56 3.83
N SER A 600 21.19 -46.51 3.97
CA SER A 600 20.29 -47.61 3.55
C SER A 600 19.60 -47.27 2.24
N VAL A 601 19.48 -48.23 1.33
CA VAL A 601 18.84 -48.06 0.02
C VAL A 601 17.77 -49.13 -0.17
N THR A 602 16.54 -48.69 -0.39
CA THR A 602 15.36 -49.57 -0.47
C THR A 602 14.43 -49.24 -1.63
N GLY A 603 13.73 -50.28 -2.10
CA GLY A 603 12.78 -50.19 -3.21
C GLY A 603 13.47 -50.24 -4.59
N PRO A 604 12.86 -50.90 -5.59
CA PRO A 604 13.39 -50.93 -6.94
C PRO A 604 13.28 -49.56 -7.61
N SER A 605 14.26 -49.21 -8.44
CA SER A 605 14.24 -47.98 -9.25
C SER A 605 14.71 -48.25 -10.67
N SER A 606 14.21 -47.48 -11.64
CA SER A 606 14.75 -47.43 -13.00
C SER A 606 15.96 -46.50 -13.12
N LEU A 607 16.09 -45.53 -12.20
CA LEU A 607 17.15 -44.52 -12.14
C LEU A 607 18.20 -44.86 -11.08
N SER A 608 19.36 -44.20 -11.16
CA SER A 608 20.45 -44.29 -10.17
C SER A 608 19.98 -43.79 -8.80
N GLN A 609 19.89 -44.66 -7.79
CA GLN A 609 19.48 -44.29 -6.43
C GLN A 609 20.61 -43.60 -5.66
N ILE A 610 21.84 -44.08 -5.84
CA ILE A 610 23.05 -43.37 -5.43
C ILE A 610 23.77 -42.92 -6.69
N PHE A 611 24.20 -41.67 -6.71
CA PHE A 611 24.77 -41.04 -7.88
C PHE A 611 25.99 -40.17 -7.55
N GLY A 612 27.02 -40.20 -8.40
CA GLY A 612 28.17 -39.30 -8.32
C GLY A 612 28.26 -38.39 -9.54
N ASN A 613 28.37 -37.07 -9.32
CA ASN A 613 28.52 -36.05 -10.36
C ASN A 613 30.01 -35.64 -10.52
N SER A 614 30.43 -35.43 -11.78
CA SER A 614 31.72 -34.89 -12.27
C SER A 614 32.80 -34.51 -11.23
N ALA A 615 33.28 -35.48 -10.45
CA ALA A 615 34.42 -35.41 -9.53
C ALA A 615 34.65 -36.80 -8.92
N SER A 616 35.68 -36.94 -8.11
CA SER A 616 35.87 -38.12 -7.26
C SER A 616 35.18 -37.91 -5.91
N ASN A 617 34.01 -38.49 -5.73
CA ASN A 617 33.25 -38.42 -4.47
C ASN A 617 33.40 -39.74 -3.70
N THR A 618 33.44 -39.68 -2.37
CA THR A 618 33.59 -40.87 -1.51
C THR A 618 32.44 -40.96 -0.50
N LEU A 619 31.85 -42.15 -0.40
CA LEU A 619 30.97 -42.55 0.70
C LEU A 619 31.69 -43.63 1.52
N ALA A 620 32.20 -43.27 2.69
CA ALA A 620 33.03 -44.15 3.51
C ALA A 620 32.24 -44.96 4.55
N GLY A 621 31.04 -44.50 4.92
CA GLY A 621 30.16 -45.24 5.82
C GLY A 621 29.54 -46.49 5.18
N PRO A 622 28.96 -47.39 6.00
CA PRO A 622 28.36 -48.64 5.53
C PRO A 622 27.13 -48.40 4.65
N VAL A 623 26.96 -49.21 3.61
CA VAL A 623 25.79 -49.17 2.72
C VAL A 623 24.97 -50.45 2.87
N SER A 624 23.69 -50.33 3.18
CA SER A 624 22.75 -51.47 3.29
C SER A 624 21.75 -51.46 2.15
N ILE A 625 21.57 -52.57 1.44
CA ILE A 625 20.71 -52.68 0.25
C ILE A 625 19.67 -53.79 0.38
N THR A 626 18.40 -53.50 0.09
CA THR A 626 17.30 -54.50 0.17
C THR A 626 16.83 -55.05 -1.17
N ASN A 627 17.05 -54.29 -2.25
CA ASN A 627 16.65 -54.62 -3.62
C ASN A 627 17.84 -54.46 -4.57
N GLU A 628 17.66 -54.62 -5.88
CA GLU A 628 18.67 -54.15 -6.84
C GLU A 628 18.83 -52.64 -6.69
N VAL A 629 20.01 -52.21 -6.25
CA VAL A 629 20.40 -50.80 -6.13
C VAL A 629 21.17 -50.38 -7.36
N ARG A 630 20.66 -49.35 -8.03
CA ARG A 630 21.34 -48.75 -9.18
C ARG A 630 22.27 -47.65 -8.72
N VAL A 631 23.54 -47.79 -9.06
CA VAL A 631 24.59 -46.81 -8.76
C VAL A 631 25.06 -46.20 -10.06
N GLY A 632 24.85 -44.89 -10.21
CA GLY A 632 25.19 -44.13 -11.39
C GLY A 632 26.39 -43.22 -11.15
N VAL A 633 27.27 -43.08 -12.14
CA VAL A 633 28.38 -42.14 -12.09
C VAL A 633 28.45 -41.42 -13.43
N GLU A 634 28.38 -40.10 -13.41
CA GLU A 634 28.51 -39.27 -14.61
C GLU A 634 29.87 -39.45 -15.29
N SER A 635 29.93 -39.13 -16.58
CA SER A 635 31.17 -39.19 -17.37
C SER A 635 32.28 -38.39 -16.68
N SER A 636 33.49 -38.95 -16.62
CA SER A 636 34.68 -38.41 -15.93
C SER A 636 34.64 -38.38 -14.39
N GLY A 637 33.50 -38.70 -13.76
CA GLY A 637 33.40 -38.85 -12.31
C GLY A 637 33.88 -40.21 -11.81
N THR A 638 34.26 -40.25 -10.53
CA THR A 638 34.44 -41.48 -9.76
C THR A 638 33.57 -41.42 -8.51
N LEU A 639 32.75 -42.44 -8.27
CA LEU A 639 32.10 -42.63 -6.97
C LEU A 639 32.80 -43.76 -6.25
N ASN A 640 33.41 -43.48 -5.10
CA ASN A 640 34.07 -44.45 -4.25
C ASN A 640 33.16 -44.86 -3.09
N LEU A 641 32.69 -46.10 -3.10
CA LEU A 641 32.02 -46.72 -1.95
C LEU A 641 33.10 -47.43 -1.12
N ALA A 642 33.59 -46.76 -0.07
CA ALA A 642 34.68 -47.24 0.76
C ALA A 642 34.20 -48.05 1.99
N GLY A 643 32.93 -47.93 2.38
CA GLY A 643 32.33 -48.76 3.41
C GLY A 643 31.97 -50.18 2.95
N PRO A 644 31.61 -51.09 3.87
CA PRO A 644 31.02 -52.38 3.49
C PRO A 644 29.61 -52.19 2.91
N ILE A 645 29.31 -52.93 1.83
CA ILE A 645 27.97 -53.03 1.26
C ILE A 645 27.34 -54.35 1.75
N SER A 646 26.14 -54.31 2.33
CA SER A 646 25.48 -55.48 2.93
C SER A 646 23.98 -55.55 2.62
N GLY A 647 23.33 -56.68 2.91
CA GLY A 647 21.88 -56.87 2.77
C GLY A 647 21.47 -57.84 1.65
N PRO A 648 20.16 -58.15 1.50
CA PRO A 648 19.72 -59.16 0.52
C PRO A 648 19.74 -58.67 -0.93
N GLY A 649 19.97 -57.38 -1.18
CA GLY A 649 19.90 -56.75 -2.49
C GLY A 649 21.05 -57.07 -3.45
N ALA A 650 20.91 -56.57 -4.68
CA ALA A 650 21.89 -56.68 -5.78
C ALA A 650 22.51 -55.31 -6.07
N LEU A 651 23.73 -55.26 -6.60
CA LEU A 651 24.41 -54.02 -6.99
C LEU A 651 24.42 -53.87 -8.51
N HIS A 652 23.91 -52.77 -9.05
CA HIS A 652 23.87 -52.52 -10.49
C HIS A 652 24.55 -51.19 -10.84
N LYS A 653 25.76 -51.27 -11.39
CA LYS A 653 26.49 -50.12 -11.93
C LYS A 653 25.94 -49.73 -13.31
N ILE A 654 25.49 -48.48 -13.40
CA ILE A 654 25.03 -47.82 -14.62
C ILE A 654 25.79 -46.51 -14.85
N ASP A 655 25.50 -45.82 -15.95
CA ASP A 655 26.17 -44.60 -16.42
C ASP A 655 27.68 -44.77 -16.71
N THR A 656 28.29 -43.81 -17.40
CA THR A 656 29.59 -43.99 -18.07
C THR A 656 30.82 -43.79 -17.17
N GLY A 657 30.68 -43.20 -15.99
CA GLY A 657 31.76 -42.95 -15.03
C GLY A 657 32.25 -44.20 -14.30
N ALA A 658 33.18 -44.02 -13.37
CA ALA A 658 33.79 -45.10 -12.59
C ALA A 658 33.13 -45.27 -11.21
N LEU A 659 32.72 -46.48 -10.87
CA LEU A 659 32.38 -46.85 -9.49
C LEU A 659 33.56 -47.61 -8.90
N MET A 660 34.10 -47.14 -7.78
CA MET A 660 35.15 -47.83 -7.03
C MET A 660 34.58 -48.45 -5.76
N LEU A 661 34.86 -49.73 -5.54
CA LEU A 661 34.58 -50.43 -4.28
C LEU A 661 35.89 -50.57 -3.52
N SER A 662 36.06 -49.83 -2.43
CA SER A 662 37.31 -49.79 -1.66
C SER A 662 37.11 -49.98 -0.15
N GLY A 663 38.18 -49.83 0.63
CA GLY A 663 38.18 -50.01 2.09
C GLY A 663 38.59 -51.40 2.55
N SER A 664 38.66 -51.60 3.87
CA SER A 664 39.19 -52.83 4.47
C SER A 664 38.15 -53.92 4.77
N SER A 665 36.87 -53.56 4.78
CA SER A 665 35.78 -54.50 5.10
C SER A 665 35.20 -55.12 3.83
N ALA A 666 35.03 -56.44 3.82
CA ALA A 666 34.36 -57.14 2.72
C ALA A 666 32.90 -56.70 2.57
N ASN A 667 32.42 -56.71 1.33
CA ASN A 667 31.00 -56.61 1.02
C ASN A 667 30.31 -57.95 1.28
N THR A 668 29.06 -57.94 1.75
CA THR A 668 28.30 -59.12 2.17
C THR A 668 26.87 -59.15 1.63
N TYR A 669 26.56 -58.37 0.58
CA TYR A 669 25.24 -58.40 -0.03
C TYR A 669 24.99 -59.74 -0.77
N ALA A 670 23.75 -60.24 -0.74
CA ALA A 670 23.46 -61.58 -1.28
C ALA A 670 23.18 -61.61 -2.79
N GLY A 671 22.76 -60.49 -3.38
CA GLY A 671 22.42 -60.40 -4.79
C GLY A 671 23.62 -60.30 -5.73
N GLN A 672 23.36 -60.41 -7.03
CA GLN A 672 24.39 -60.30 -8.07
C GLN A 672 24.94 -58.87 -8.18
N THR A 673 26.14 -58.74 -8.74
CA THR A 673 26.69 -57.47 -9.24
C THR A 673 26.53 -57.40 -10.75
N ARG A 674 25.91 -56.34 -11.27
CA ARG A 674 25.80 -56.08 -12.70
C ARG A 674 26.52 -54.78 -13.06
N VAL A 675 27.27 -54.80 -14.16
CA VAL A 675 27.90 -53.61 -14.75
C VAL A 675 27.38 -53.43 -16.16
N SER A 676 26.47 -52.47 -16.36
CA SER A 676 25.88 -52.20 -17.68
C SER A 676 26.59 -51.08 -18.43
N ALA A 677 27.25 -50.16 -17.72
CA ALA A 677 28.01 -49.06 -18.32
C ALA A 677 29.14 -48.56 -17.41
N GLY A 678 30.14 -47.93 -18.03
CA GLY A 678 31.29 -47.34 -17.35
C GLY A 678 32.26 -48.38 -16.79
N SER A 679 33.01 -48.00 -15.76
CA SER A 679 34.00 -48.88 -15.11
C SER A 679 33.59 -49.24 -13.69
N LEU A 680 33.83 -50.49 -13.29
CA LEU A 680 33.80 -50.95 -11.90
C LEU A 680 35.24 -51.24 -11.46
N LEU A 681 35.74 -50.49 -10.49
CA LEU A 681 37.08 -50.62 -9.91
C LEU A 681 36.99 -51.35 -8.58
N LEU A 682 37.74 -52.44 -8.42
CA LEU A 682 37.76 -53.25 -7.20
C LEU A 682 39.07 -52.98 -6.45
N ASN A 683 38.99 -52.32 -5.30
CA ASN A 683 40.15 -51.86 -4.53
C ASN A 683 39.97 -52.08 -3.01
N LYS A 684 39.43 -53.24 -2.62
CA LYS A 684 39.34 -53.63 -1.20
C LYS A 684 40.72 -54.09 -0.71
N SER A 685 41.17 -53.56 0.43
CA SER A 685 42.46 -53.90 1.03
C SER A 685 42.29 -54.91 2.17
N GLY A 686 43.14 -55.93 2.27
CA GLY A 686 43.16 -56.83 3.43
C GLY A 686 42.07 -57.91 3.47
N VAL A 687 41.28 -58.07 2.40
CA VAL A 687 40.32 -59.18 2.21
C VAL A 687 40.61 -59.90 0.89
N PHE A 688 40.69 -61.23 0.93
CA PHE A 688 40.76 -62.08 -0.27
C PHE A 688 39.32 -62.35 -0.73
N ASP A 689 38.96 -61.91 -1.94
CA ASP A 689 37.62 -62.09 -2.53
C ASP A 689 36.47 -61.41 -1.76
N GLY A 690 36.68 -60.17 -1.30
CA GLY A 690 35.70 -59.40 -0.52
C GLY A 690 35.09 -58.20 -1.23
N ALA A 691 35.46 -57.90 -2.48
CA ALA A 691 34.94 -56.74 -3.20
C ALA A 691 33.58 -57.00 -3.85
N ILE A 692 33.32 -58.24 -4.25
CA ILE A 692 32.04 -58.69 -4.81
C ILE A 692 31.58 -59.89 -4.00
N ALA A 693 30.32 -59.90 -3.57
CA ALA A 693 29.79 -60.94 -2.69
C ALA A 693 28.99 -62.04 -3.43
N GLY A 694 28.59 -61.81 -4.69
CA GLY A 694 27.81 -62.73 -5.53
C GLY A 694 28.30 -62.77 -6.99
N ASP A 695 27.47 -63.27 -7.93
CA ASP A 695 27.87 -63.33 -9.34
C ASP A 695 28.15 -61.93 -9.91
N LEU A 696 29.22 -61.81 -10.72
CA LEU A 696 29.49 -60.61 -11.51
C LEU A 696 29.00 -60.80 -12.95
N ILE A 697 28.11 -59.94 -13.40
CA ILE A 697 27.62 -59.86 -14.78
C ILE A 697 28.12 -58.57 -15.42
N ILE A 698 28.89 -58.69 -16.50
CA ILE A 698 29.39 -57.56 -17.27
C ILE A 698 28.59 -57.47 -18.58
N GLY A 699 28.02 -56.30 -18.85
CA GLY A 699 27.17 -56.02 -20.00
C GLY A 699 25.67 -56.09 -19.69
N ASP A 700 24.88 -55.53 -20.60
CA ASP A 700 23.42 -55.48 -20.56
C ASP A 700 22.76 -56.68 -21.29
N GLY A 701 23.57 -57.62 -21.78
CA GLY A 701 23.11 -58.76 -22.58
C GLY A 701 22.71 -58.39 -24.01
N ARG A 702 22.91 -57.15 -24.45
CA ARG A 702 22.83 -56.74 -25.86
C ARG A 702 24.22 -56.91 -26.48
N SER A 703 24.25 -57.52 -27.65
CA SER A 703 25.47 -58.02 -28.29
C SER A 703 26.25 -56.91 -29.01
N ASP A 704 26.56 -55.81 -28.32
CA ASP A 704 27.44 -54.77 -28.88
C ASP A 704 28.81 -54.90 -28.21
N CYS A 705 29.67 -55.65 -28.89
CA CYS A 705 31.01 -56.01 -28.44
C CYS A 705 31.84 -54.79 -28.03
N PHE A 706 32.26 -54.79 -26.76
CA PHE A 706 33.26 -53.88 -26.20
C PHE A 706 34.65 -54.24 -26.77
N HIS A 707 35.28 -53.31 -27.49
CA HIS A 707 36.72 -53.37 -27.81
C HIS A 707 37.49 -52.49 -26.82
N PRO A 708 38.28 -53.05 -25.88
CA PRO A 708 39.19 -52.26 -25.09
C PRO A 708 40.55 -52.15 -25.81
N GLY A 709 40.90 -50.95 -26.24
CA GLY A 709 42.28 -50.59 -26.53
C GLY A 709 42.96 -50.11 -25.25
N GLY A 710 44.06 -50.75 -24.85
CA GLY A 710 44.95 -50.24 -23.80
C GLY A 710 45.37 -51.30 -22.79
N ASN A 711 46.62 -51.74 -22.90
CA ASN A 711 47.29 -52.70 -22.03
C ASN A 711 47.35 -52.22 -20.57
N HIS A 712 46.81 -53.00 -19.61
CA HIS A 712 47.47 -53.34 -18.35
C HIS A 712 46.86 -54.64 -17.80
N LEU A 713 47.72 -55.64 -17.60
CA LEU A 713 47.42 -57.01 -17.20
C LEU A 713 47.06 -57.10 -15.72
N SER A 714 45.82 -57.47 -15.41
CA SER A 714 45.47 -58.48 -14.39
C SER A 714 43.95 -58.69 -14.31
N GLN A 715 43.32 -59.28 -15.34
CA GLN A 715 41.98 -59.88 -15.19
C GLN A 715 41.92 -61.25 -15.87
N ILE A 716 41.59 -62.19 -14.99
CA ILE A 716 41.26 -63.62 -15.10
C ILE A 716 40.84 -64.08 -16.51
N ARG A 717 41.57 -65.08 -17.03
CA ARG A 717 41.19 -65.90 -18.18
C ARG A 717 40.49 -67.19 -17.71
N SER A 718 39.46 -67.56 -18.47
CA SER A 718 38.85 -68.91 -18.65
C SER A 718 37.83 -69.36 -17.58
N CYS A 719 36.74 -70.09 -17.87
CA CYS A 719 36.08 -70.59 -19.09
C CYS A 719 34.88 -71.45 -18.61
N ALA A 720 33.76 -71.57 -19.36
CA ALA A 720 33.01 -72.84 -19.51
C ALA A 720 31.86 -72.74 -20.52
N ARG A 721 32.05 -73.37 -21.69
CA ARG A 721 30.98 -74.07 -22.41
C ARG A 721 30.90 -75.50 -21.86
N PRO A 722 29.71 -76.11 -21.73
CA PRO A 722 29.57 -77.56 -21.83
C PRO A 722 28.97 -77.99 -23.18
N ASN A 723 29.59 -79.03 -23.74
CA ASN A 723 29.24 -79.84 -24.92
C ASN A 723 27.76 -80.31 -24.90
N GLY A 724 27.08 -80.68 -26.00
CA GLY A 724 27.40 -80.86 -27.41
C GLY A 724 26.30 -81.69 -28.10
N CYS A 725 26.18 -81.64 -29.44
CA CYS A 725 25.87 -82.77 -30.35
C CYS A 725 25.57 -82.29 -31.80
N GLY A 726 26.25 -82.89 -32.79
CA GLY A 726 25.70 -83.12 -34.14
C GLY A 726 26.59 -82.78 -35.35
N ARG A 727 27.26 -83.82 -35.89
CA ARG A 727 27.60 -84.17 -37.31
C ARG A 727 27.90 -83.00 -38.28
N GLN A 728 28.99 -82.98 -39.04
CA GLN A 728 29.68 -84.04 -39.79
C GLN A 728 31.12 -83.61 -40.07
#